data_AF-A0A9Q0IIA7-F1
#
_entry.id   AF-A0A9Q0IIA7-F1
#
_cell.length_a   1.000
_cell.length_b   1.000
_cell.length_c   1.000
_cell.angle_alpha   90.00
_cell.angle_beta   90.00
_cell.angle_gamma   90.00
#
_symmetry.space_group_name_H-M   'P 1'
#
loop_
_entity.id
_entity.type
_entity.pdbx_description
1 polymer ?
#
loop_
_entity_poly.entity_id
_entity_poly.type
_entity_poly.pdbx_seq_one_letter_code
_entity_poly.pdbx_strand_id
1 'polypeptide(L)'
;MDVDQKECLSGRGAALQTDHRGSGRPPVVCLHGCTSSSQPLATAIGLDLLKRGGNAADAAVAMAAALSVTEPSSTGPGGDAFCLFYNGITGDVSCINGSGRSPRAQTLELLEGRGYSAEGPPPAFHALNVTVSLSEVLGGAVDLAEEGFPVAMVAAHQWARWVEALRHAGKELDSSLLVDGWAPRHGHVFRNPALARTLRELGECGKQGFYQGRVAQAIVDVIHQNGGVMTLDDLSSHDSEVVTPISTDYKGVRLWEPPPNSQGTAALLLLNILENFPLKEVGHNSPDYVHLLVEAVRLALTDSLRNISDPDHGNACSFVNSTYMGFGSGLNRGASFSLQSNHSNCIAGGKRPYHTIMAALVTGPAPEAHKPRLLAALGVVGAMMQPQGHVQVLLNMLEFGMDPQQALDAPRVFVEYDPKADQWQVNLEEGFSKELSDELKRRGHRVNWPITGFTRSLGLALLPLALCCILANLLLLFPMGEISYLQQDRLASYIWYCGGLGGGGLLRSWALGPWGPERNSGPPVPSEPLLRCGTLGLVLTDQPVLAALVGLVGSGYCFILSGMTLLQGPQCNTLTMGWTYPFSDEGGRYLLEPESWSECLQPERIVEWNVTLLCVLLGLAALEFLICLLQLSMGLVNAVCRPCCYKQQYSLNVA
;
A
#
# COMPACT_ATOMS: atom_id res chain seq x y z
N MET A 1 0.49 49.54 -21.22
CA MET A 1 1.40 50.10 -22.23
C MET A 1 2.70 49.36 -22.11
N ASP A 2 3.21 48.89 -23.23
CA ASP A 2 4.58 48.43 -23.56
C ASP A 2 5.44 47.85 -22.43
N VAL A 3 5.60 46.52 -22.49
CA VAL A 3 6.79 45.81 -21.99
C VAL A 3 7.50 45.26 -23.23
N ASP A 4 8.82 45.47 -23.35
CA ASP A 4 9.55 45.32 -24.61
C ASP A 4 9.66 43.83 -25.05
N GLN A 5 9.25 43.52 -26.27
CA GLN A 5 9.19 42.14 -26.80
C GLN A 5 10.56 41.54 -27.18
N LYS A 6 11.67 42.24 -26.92
CA LYS A 6 12.99 41.89 -27.48
C LYS A 6 13.79 40.81 -26.76
N GLU A 7 13.54 40.53 -25.47
CA GLU A 7 14.35 39.54 -24.73
C GLU A 7 14.00 38.08 -25.08
N CYS A 8 12.87 37.82 -25.74
CA CYS A 8 12.39 36.46 -26.04
C CYS A 8 13.21 35.73 -27.14
N LEU A 9 14.22 36.37 -27.74
CA LEU A 9 14.97 35.85 -28.89
C LEU A 9 16.47 35.60 -28.63
N SER A 10 17.01 35.87 -27.44
CA SER A 10 18.42 35.56 -27.12
C SER A 10 18.59 34.08 -26.72
N GLY A 11 18.57 33.19 -27.70
CA GLY A 11 18.63 31.74 -27.51
C GLY A 11 19.89 31.23 -26.79
N ARG A 12 19.82 31.07 -25.47
CA ARG A 12 20.71 30.22 -24.67
C ARG A 12 19.87 29.13 -24.01
N GLY A 13 19.65 28.04 -24.74
CA GLY A 13 18.85 26.91 -24.26
C GLY A 13 19.51 26.20 -23.09
N ALA A 14 19.07 26.51 -21.87
CA ALA A 14 19.23 25.60 -20.74
C ALA A 14 18.37 24.36 -21.01
N ALA A 15 19.02 23.23 -21.31
CA ALA A 15 18.31 21.99 -21.56
C ALA A 15 17.66 21.51 -20.25
N LEU A 16 16.33 21.43 -20.22
CA LEU A 16 15.59 20.81 -19.13
C LEU A 16 15.90 19.30 -19.12
N GLN A 17 16.86 18.91 -18.27
CA GLN A 17 17.45 17.57 -18.24
C GLN A 17 16.58 16.62 -17.40
N THR A 18 15.38 16.32 -17.88
CA THR A 18 14.40 15.45 -17.21
C THR A 18 14.78 13.97 -17.33
N ASP A 19 15.81 13.51 -16.61
CA ASP A 19 16.27 12.10 -16.64
C ASP A 19 15.49 11.17 -15.67
N HIS A 20 14.25 11.50 -15.34
CA HIS A 20 13.35 10.62 -14.59
C HIS A 20 12.68 9.59 -15.50
N ARG A 21 13.33 8.43 -15.65
CA ARG A 21 12.86 7.29 -16.48
C ARG A 21 11.74 6.46 -15.81
N GLY A 22 10.85 7.13 -15.07
CA GLY A 22 9.69 6.56 -14.40
C GLY A 22 8.40 6.77 -15.18
N SER A 23 7.32 6.09 -14.79
CA SER A 23 5.97 6.29 -15.35
C SER A 23 5.23 7.41 -14.62
N GLY A 24 5.83 8.61 -14.60
CA GLY A 24 5.21 9.79 -14.01
C GLY A 24 4.00 10.28 -14.82
N ARG A 25 3.16 11.12 -14.20
CA ARG A 25 2.07 11.81 -14.89
C ARG A 25 2.50 13.24 -15.27
N PRO A 26 1.90 13.87 -16.30
CA PRO A 26 2.02 15.32 -16.45
C PRO A 26 1.20 16.02 -15.34
N PRO A 27 1.67 17.14 -14.78
CA PRO A 27 0.89 17.93 -13.84
C PRO A 27 -0.35 18.52 -14.50
N VAL A 28 -1.48 18.51 -13.79
CA VAL A 28 -2.75 19.07 -14.27
C VAL A 28 -2.75 20.59 -14.07
N VAL A 29 -3.11 21.34 -15.12
CA VAL A 29 -3.17 22.81 -15.12
C VAL A 29 -4.59 23.31 -15.39
N CYS A 30 -5.00 24.38 -14.70
CA CYS A 30 -6.35 24.95 -14.77
C CYS A 30 -6.33 26.46 -14.48
N LEU A 31 -7.38 27.18 -14.89
CA LEU A 31 -7.51 28.64 -14.68
C LEU A 31 -8.51 29.04 -13.58
N HIS A 32 -9.52 28.21 -13.29
CA HIS A 32 -10.68 28.61 -12.47
C HIS A 32 -10.95 27.72 -11.25
N GLY A 33 -10.34 26.54 -11.18
CA GLY A 33 -10.52 25.60 -10.08
C GLY A 33 -9.92 24.23 -10.41
N CYS A 34 -9.46 23.53 -9.38
CA CYS A 34 -8.91 22.18 -9.46
C CYS A 34 -9.52 21.32 -8.37
N THR A 35 -9.66 20.03 -8.64
CA THR A 35 -9.97 19.01 -7.63
C THR A 35 -8.95 17.87 -7.74
N SER A 36 -8.66 17.26 -6.60
CA SER A 36 -7.75 16.12 -6.51
C SER A 36 -8.14 15.27 -5.31
N SER A 37 -8.24 13.96 -5.53
CA SER A 37 -8.45 12.96 -4.48
C SER A 37 -7.92 11.60 -4.94
N SER A 38 -7.90 10.62 -4.04
CA SER A 38 -7.53 9.23 -4.33
C SER A 38 -8.44 8.56 -5.38
N GLN A 39 -9.68 9.03 -5.54
CA GLN A 39 -10.71 8.34 -6.33
C GLN A 39 -11.28 9.25 -7.45
N PRO A 40 -11.19 8.86 -8.74
CA PRO A 40 -11.56 9.72 -9.87
C PRO A 40 -13.03 10.18 -9.93
N LEU A 41 -13.98 9.38 -9.46
CA LEU A 41 -15.41 9.74 -9.40
C LEU A 41 -15.65 10.82 -8.34
N ALA A 42 -14.98 10.72 -7.18
CA ALA A 42 -15.00 11.78 -6.18
C ALA A 42 -14.39 13.08 -6.74
N THR A 43 -13.20 13.01 -7.35
CA THR A 43 -12.56 14.15 -8.04
C THR A 43 -13.51 14.79 -9.09
N ALA A 44 -14.24 13.97 -9.85
CA ALA A 44 -15.21 14.45 -10.84
C ALA A 44 -16.45 15.13 -10.22
N ILE A 45 -17.00 14.59 -9.13
CA ILE A 45 -18.12 15.20 -8.39
C ILE A 45 -17.73 16.59 -7.87
N GLY A 46 -16.54 16.73 -7.28
CA GLY A 46 -16.04 18.03 -6.85
C GLY A 46 -15.87 19.01 -8.03
N LEU A 47 -15.33 18.53 -9.16
CA LEU A 47 -15.17 19.34 -10.37
C LEU A 47 -16.53 19.81 -10.95
N ASP A 48 -17.55 18.94 -10.93
CA ASP A 48 -18.89 19.28 -11.41
C ASP A 48 -19.64 20.24 -10.49
N LEU A 49 -19.32 20.27 -9.19
CA LEU A 49 -19.76 21.32 -8.27
C LEU A 49 -19.11 22.67 -8.60
N LEU A 50 -17.80 22.71 -8.84
CA LEU A 50 -17.11 23.93 -9.28
C LEU A 50 -17.71 24.47 -10.59
N LYS A 51 -18.02 23.59 -11.57
CA LYS A 51 -18.71 23.98 -12.82
C LYS A 51 -20.12 24.54 -12.60
N ARG A 52 -20.81 24.12 -11.52
CA ARG A 52 -22.16 24.60 -11.14
C ARG A 52 -22.12 25.89 -10.30
N GLY A 53 -20.93 26.47 -10.06
CA GLY A 53 -20.74 27.68 -9.26
C GLY A 53 -20.50 27.45 -7.77
N GLY A 54 -20.31 26.20 -7.35
CA GLY A 54 -19.83 25.88 -6.00
C GLY A 54 -18.38 26.31 -5.79
N ASN A 55 -18.00 26.50 -4.53
CA ASN A 55 -16.65 26.89 -4.12
C ASN A 55 -15.79 25.69 -3.70
N ALA A 56 -14.52 25.94 -3.33
CA ALA A 56 -13.57 24.90 -2.97
C ALA A 56 -13.98 24.07 -1.73
N ALA A 57 -14.68 24.66 -0.76
CA ALA A 57 -15.23 23.93 0.38
C ALA A 57 -16.39 23.03 -0.04
N ASP A 58 -17.33 23.51 -0.86
CA ASP A 58 -18.46 22.71 -1.38
C ASP A 58 -17.95 21.48 -2.14
N ALA A 59 -16.92 21.67 -2.98
CA ALA A 59 -16.25 20.60 -3.70
C ALA A 59 -15.50 19.64 -2.75
N ALA A 60 -14.82 20.13 -1.71
CA ALA A 60 -14.13 19.30 -0.73
C ALA A 60 -15.11 18.43 0.07
N VAL A 61 -16.23 18.99 0.52
CA VAL A 61 -17.31 18.28 1.22
C VAL A 61 -17.87 17.17 0.35
N ALA A 62 -18.21 17.46 -0.90
CA ALA A 62 -18.75 16.46 -1.81
C ALA A 62 -17.74 15.39 -2.22
N MET A 63 -16.45 15.74 -2.34
CA MET A 63 -15.37 14.76 -2.51
C MET A 63 -15.28 13.84 -1.29
N ALA A 64 -15.29 14.37 -0.06
CA ALA A 64 -15.25 13.58 1.16
C ALA A 64 -16.45 12.64 1.30
N ALA A 65 -17.64 13.12 0.94
CA ALA A 65 -18.86 12.31 0.88
C ALA A 65 -18.76 11.19 -0.16
N ALA A 66 -18.30 11.50 -1.39
CA ALA A 66 -18.12 10.49 -2.43
C ALA A 66 -17.06 9.45 -2.04
N LEU A 67 -15.95 9.85 -1.40
CA LEU A 67 -14.94 8.95 -0.87
C LEU A 67 -15.50 8.00 0.20
N SER A 68 -16.44 8.45 1.04
CA SER A 68 -17.12 7.57 2.02
C SER A 68 -17.92 6.43 1.38
N VAL A 69 -18.29 6.56 0.10
CA VAL A 69 -19.00 5.57 -0.69
C VAL A 69 -18.02 4.73 -1.54
N THR A 70 -17.01 5.38 -2.13
CA THR A 70 -16.09 4.73 -3.09
C THR A 70 -14.86 4.09 -2.47
N GLU A 71 -14.43 4.56 -1.29
CA GLU A 71 -13.28 4.04 -0.53
C GLU A 71 -13.63 3.81 0.97
N PRO A 72 -14.71 3.05 1.27
CA PRO A 72 -15.16 2.79 2.65
C PRO A 72 -14.14 2.01 3.50
N SER A 73 -13.10 1.48 2.86
CA SER A 73 -11.94 0.82 3.48
C SER A 73 -10.86 1.80 3.96
N SER A 74 -11.12 3.11 3.96
CA SER A 74 -10.17 4.15 4.39
C SER A 74 -10.85 5.38 5.05
N THR A 75 -12.10 5.67 4.67
CA THR A 75 -12.89 6.76 5.23
C THR A 75 -14.40 6.44 5.21
N GLY A 76 -15.20 7.15 6.00
CA GLY A 76 -16.62 6.90 6.19
C GLY A 76 -17.31 8.04 6.97
N PRO A 77 -18.66 8.10 7.00
CA PRO A 77 -19.36 9.12 7.77
C PRO A 77 -19.24 8.93 9.29
N GLY A 78 -19.00 7.69 9.75
CA GLY A 78 -18.68 7.37 11.16
C GLY A 78 -17.22 7.63 11.53
N GLY A 79 -16.66 8.77 11.11
CA GLY A 79 -15.25 9.08 11.32
C GLY A 79 -14.94 10.59 11.35
N ASP A 80 -13.66 10.88 11.62
CA ASP A 80 -13.18 12.22 11.94
C ASP A 80 -12.57 12.92 10.72
N ALA A 81 -12.69 14.24 10.70
CA ALA A 81 -12.16 15.11 9.66
C ALA A 81 -11.35 16.28 10.24
N PHE A 82 -10.28 16.66 9.53
CA PHE A 82 -9.61 17.94 9.69
C PHE A 82 -9.63 18.70 8.37
N CYS A 83 -9.87 20.00 8.45
CA CYS A 83 -9.98 20.85 7.27
C CYS A 83 -9.26 22.17 7.54
N LEU A 84 -8.04 22.31 7.01
CA LEU A 84 -7.28 23.56 7.07
C LEU A 84 -7.90 24.58 6.14
N PHE A 85 -7.97 25.82 6.57
CA PHE A 85 -9.04 26.71 6.13
C PHE A 85 -8.44 28.08 5.74
N TYR A 86 -7.97 28.32 4.51
CA TYR A 86 -7.55 29.63 3.95
C TYR A 86 -8.69 30.43 3.25
N ASN A 87 -8.65 31.77 3.26
CA ASN A 87 -9.67 32.63 2.67
C ASN A 87 -9.20 33.36 1.39
N GLY A 88 -9.81 33.06 0.24
CA GLY A 88 -9.51 33.71 -1.04
C GLY A 88 -9.82 35.22 -1.11
N ILE A 89 -10.70 35.73 -0.26
CA ILE A 89 -11.06 37.16 -0.18
C ILE A 89 -10.14 37.90 0.78
N THR A 90 -10.04 37.46 2.04
CA THR A 90 -9.30 38.19 3.10
C THR A 90 -7.83 37.78 3.21
N GLY A 91 -7.51 36.50 3.01
CA GLY A 91 -6.17 35.91 3.20
C GLY A 91 -5.98 35.10 4.48
N ASP A 92 -6.95 35.12 5.40
CA ASP A 92 -6.86 34.47 6.70
C ASP A 92 -6.74 32.94 6.58
N VAL A 93 -6.16 32.26 7.57
CA VAL A 93 -6.05 30.80 7.63
C VAL A 93 -6.58 30.25 8.95
N SER A 94 -7.14 29.05 8.92
CA SER A 94 -7.86 28.38 9.99
C SER A 94 -7.64 26.87 10.01
N CYS A 95 -8.17 26.17 11.02
CA CYS A 95 -8.63 24.81 10.86
C CYS A 95 -10.11 24.66 11.28
N ILE A 96 -10.76 23.56 10.87
CA ILE A 96 -11.92 22.96 11.54
C ILE A 96 -11.47 21.64 12.16
N ASN A 97 -11.86 21.40 13.42
CA ASN A 97 -11.61 20.17 14.15
C ASN A 97 -12.90 19.37 14.24
N GLY A 98 -13.09 18.51 13.22
CA GLY A 98 -14.10 17.47 13.21
C GLY A 98 -13.60 16.18 13.88
N SER A 99 -12.72 16.26 14.88
CA SER A 99 -12.42 15.11 15.72
C SER A 99 -13.46 14.98 16.82
N GLY A 100 -14.01 13.78 16.99
CA GLY A 100 -14.97 13.51 18.06
C GLY A 100 -14.29 13.32 19.42
N ARG A 101 -15.12 13.38 20.46
CA ARG A 101 -14.72 13.16 21.86
C ARG A 101 -15.09 11.73 22.27
N SER A 102 -14.35 11.14 23.20
CA SER A 102 -14.76 9.87 23.84
C SER A 102 -16.11 10.01 24.53
N PRO A 103 -16.96 8.95 24.56
CA PRO A 103 -18.12 8.88 25.44
C PRO A 103 -17.79 9.29 26.88
N ARG A 104 -18.65 10.06 27.55
CA ARG A 104 -18.40 10.54 28.92
C ARG A 104 -18.18 9.41 29.93
N ALA A 105 -18.85 8.28 29.73
CA ALA A 105 -18.72 7.10 30.58
C ALA A 105 -17.38 6.35 30.39
N GLN A 106 -16.60 6.66 29.35
CA GLN A 106 -15.38 5.93 29.02
C GLN A 106 -14.15 6.51 29.72
N THR A 107 -13.94 6.11 30.97
CA THR A 107 -12.79 6.52 31.79
C THR A 107 -11.69 5.45 31.82
N LEU A 108 -10.54 5.76 32.43
CA LEU A 108 -9.46 4.80 32.63
C LEU A 108 -9.91 3.66 33.55
N GLU A 109 -10.60 3.99 34.64
CA GLU A 109 -11.09 3.05 35.65
C GLU A 109 -12.12 2.05 35.06
N LEU A 110 -12.90 2.47 34.05
CA LEU A 110 -13.77 1.55 33.31
C LEU A 110 -12.97 0.51 32.50
N LEU A 111 -11.85 0.91 31.90
CA LEU A 111 -11.01 0.01 31.10
C LEU A 111 -10.16 -0.90 31.99
N GLU A 112 -9.59 -0.38 33.07
CA GLU A 112 -8.90 -1.18 34.10
C GLU A 112 -9.87 -2.18 34.76
N GLY A 113 -11.09 -1.74 35.09
CA GLY A 113 -12.17 -2.61 35.60
C GLY A 113 -12.68 -3.66 34.60
N ARG A 114 -12.31 -3.54 33.31
CA ARG A 114 -12.54 -4.54 32.25
C ARG A 114 -11.31 -5.40 31.96
N GLY A 115 -10.21 -5.22 32.70
CA GLY A 115 -8.98 -6.00 32.57
C GLY A 115 -7.98 -5.48 31.53
N TYR A 116 -8.11 -4.24 31.07
CA TYR A 116 -7.14 -3.61 30.17
C TYR A 116 -6.07 -2.82 30.95
N SER A 117 -4.85 -2.77 30.43
CA SER A 117 -3.74 -1.98 31.01
C SER A 117 -2.88 -1.33 29.91
N ALA A 118 -1.85 -0.58 30.27
CA ALA A 118 -0.91 -0.02 29.29
C ALA A 118 -0.17 -1.10 28.48
N GLU A 119 0.07 -2.26 29.08
CA GLU A 119 0.72 -3.44 28.49
C GLU A 119 -0.28 -4.32 27.72
N GLY A 120 -1.56 -4.27 28.10
CA GLY A 120 -2.67 -4.98 27.45
C GLY A 120 -3.84 -4.05 27.13
N PRO A 121 -3.70 -3.09 26.20
CA PRO A 121 -4.76 -2.16 25.82
C PRO A 121 -5.91 -2.88 25.10
N PRO A 122 -7.13 -2.31 25.06
CA PRO A 122 -8.25 -2.89 24.33
C PRO A 122 -7.92 -3.04 22.84
N PRO A 123 -8.33 -4.14 22.18
CA PRO A 123 -8.20 -4.28 20.74
C PRO A 123 -8.81 -3.09 20.02
N ALA A 124 -8.12 -2.55 19.02
CA ALA A 124 -8.59 -1.38 18.27
C ALA A 124 -9.99 -1.56 17.64
N PHE A 125 -10.42 -2.80 17.44
CA PHE A 125 -11.72 -3.14 16.85
C PHE A 125 -12.85 -3.35 17.87
N HIS A 126 -12.59 -3.29 19.19
CA HIS A 126 -13.68 -3.22 20.17
C HIS A 126 -14.38 -1.86 20.08
N ALA A 127 -15.71 -1.87 19.98
CA ALA A 127 -16.55 -0.69 19.72
C ALA A 127 -16.70 0.27 20.93
N LEU A 128 -15.61 0.48 21.68
CA LEU A 128 -15.60 1.33 22.87
C LEU A 128 -15.48 2.83 22.53
N ASN A 129 -14.92 3.16 21.35
CA ASN A 129 -14.57 4.53 20.96
C ASN A 129 -15.19 4.90 19.60
N VAL A 130 -16.06 5.90 19.57
CA VAL A 130 -16.68 6.41 18.33
C VAL A 130 -16.60 7.92 18.29
N THR A 131 -16.30 8.43 17.10
CA THR A 131 -16.06 9.84 16.81
C THR A 131 -16.51 10.09 15.36
N VAL A 132 -17.10 11.25 15.08
CA VAL A 132 -17.92 11.51 13.87
C VAL A 132 -17.81 13.00 13.51
N SER A 133 -17.79 13.34 12.21
CA SER A 133 -17.89 14.71 11.69
C SER A 133 -18.58 14.76 10.32
N LEU A 134 -19.37 15.82 10.05
CA LEU A 134 -20.30 15.86 8.91
C LEU A 134 -20.37 17.25 8.24
N SER A 135 -20.85 17.28 7.00
CA SER A 135 -21.10 18.48 6.17
C SER A 135 -22.04 18.14 5.00
N GLU A 136 -22.60 19.15 4.32
CA GLU A 136 -23.97 19.05 3.76
C GLU A 136 -24.09 18.90 2.22
N VAL A 137 -23.00 18.85 1.46
CA VAL A 137 -23.03 18.77 -0.02
C VAL A 137 -22.95 17.33 -0.52
N LEU A 138 -24.08 16.60 -0.46
CA LEU A 138 -24.06 15.11 -0.50
C LEU A 138 -24.63 14.43 -1.76
N GLY A 139 -25.31 15.17 -2.65
CA GLY A 139 -26.07 14.58 -3.77
C GLY A 139 -25.33 13.51 -4.58
N GLY A 140 -24.16 13.84 -5.15
CA GLY A 140 -23.38 12.88 -5.95
C GLY A 140 -22.88 11.66 -5.17
N ALA A 141 -22.80 11.72 -3.85
CA ALA A 141 -22.49 10.55 -3.01
C ALA A 141 -23.73 9.68 -2.77
N VAL A 142 -24.91 10.28 -2.63
CA VAL A 142 -26.19 9.56 -2.61
C VAL A 142 -26.40 8.80 -3.93
N ASP A 143 -26.17 9.48 -5.06
CA ASP A 143 -26.29 8.90 -6.41
C ASP A 143 -25.34 7.69 -6.57
N LEU A 144 -24.06 7.84 -6.24
CA LEU A 144 -23.07 6.73 -6.27
C LEU A 144 -23.44 5.57 -5.35
N ALA A 145 -24.09 5.83 -4.20
CA ALA A 145 -24.48 4.79 -3.24
C ALA A 145 -25.76 4.03 -3.68
N GLU A 146 -26.68 4.70 -4.38
CA GLU A 146 -27.97 4.15 -4.81
C GLU A 146 -27.89 3.51 -6.21
N GLU A 147 -27.35 4.22 -7.21
CA GLU A 147 -27.15 3.71 -8.58
C GLU A 147 -25.94 2.77 -8.68
N GLY A 148 -24.93 2.96 -7.82
CA GLY A 148 -23.74 2.13 -7.73
C GLY A 148 -22.58 2.56 -8.63
N PHE A 149 -21.38 2.07 -8.31
CA PHE A 149 -20.14 2.46 -9.00
C PHE A 149 -19.19 1.27 -9.24
N PRO A 150 -18.39 1.28 -10.31
CA PRO A 150 -17.37 0.27 -10.55
C PRO A 150 -16.20 0.43 -9.56
N VAL A 151 -15.92 -0.60 -8.77
CA VAL A 151 -14.91 -0.52 -7.70
C VAL A 151 -13.49 -0.42 -8.29
N ALA A 152 -12.72 0.56 -7.81
CA ALA A 152 -11.33 0.81 -8.23
C ALA A 152 -10.37 -0.29 -7.72
N MET A 153 -9.24 -0.49 -8.40
CA MET A 153 -8.31 -1.60 -8.09
C MET A 153 -7.74 -1.54 -6.65
N VAL A 154 -7.35 -0.34 -6.19
CA VAL A 154 -6.85 -0.13 -4.82
C VAL A 154 -7.96 -0.37 -3.79
N ALA A 155 -9.15 0.20 -4.02
CA ALA A 155 -10.31 0.01 -3.16
C ALA A 155 -10.68 -1.48 -3.03
N ALA A 156 -10.74 -2.24 -4.14
CA ALA A 156 -11.02 -3.68 -4.15
C ALA A 156 -9.95 -4.50 -3.41
N HIS A 157 -8.66 -4.17 -3.57
CA HIS A 157 -7.58 -4.82 -2.82
C HIS A 157 -7.72 -4.60 -1.32
N GLN A 158 -7.93 -3.35 -0.89
CA GLN A 158 -8.15 -3.02 0.52
C GLN A 158 -9.42 -3.71 1.05
N TRP A 159 -10.50 -3.77 0.26
CA TRP A 159 -11.74 -4.49 0.60
C TRP A 159 -11.50 -5.97 0.90
N ALA A 160 -10.73 -6.64 0.04
CA ALA A 160 -10.40 -8.06 0.19
C ALA A 160 -9.66 -8.38 1.50
N ARG A 161 -8.84 -7.44 2.02
CA ARG A 161 -8.10 -7.61 3.28
C ARG A 161 -8.97 -7.60 4.53
N TRP A 162 -10.16 -7.00 4.45
CA TRP A 162 -11.06 -6.81 5.61
C TRP A 162 -12.30 -7.71 5.59
N VAL A 163 -12.48 -8.57 4.57
CA VAL A 163 -13.64 -9.49 4.45
C VAL A 163 -13.89 -10.27 5.75
N GLU A 164 -12.83 -10.78 6.37
CA GLU A 164 -12.98 -11.58 7.59
C GLU A 164 -13.38 -10.75 8.81
N ALA A 165 -12.91 -9.51 8.91
CA ALA A 165 -13.37 -8.57 9.94
C ALA A 165 -14.83 -8.16 9.70
N LEU A 166 -15.21 -7.87 8.44
CA LEU A 166 -16.59 -7.53 8.06
C LEU A 166 -17.57 -8.66 8.38
N ARG A 167 -17.17 -9.93 8.18
CA ARG A 167 -17.96 -11.11 8.57
C ARG A 167 -18.12 -11.31 10.08
N HIS A 168 -17.19 -10.78 10.88
CA HIS A 168 -17.19 -10.92 12.34
C HIS A 168 -17.68 -9.66 13.09
N ALA A 169 -17.94 -8.55 12.39
CA ALA A 169 -18.29 -7.27 13.00
C ALA A 169 -19.66 -7.22 13.71
N GLY A 170 -20.50 -8.25 13.54
CA GLY A 170 -21.75 -8.42 14.27
C GLY A 170 -22.74 -9.29 13.50
N LYS A 171 -23.75 -9.85 14.19
CA LYS A 171 -24.82 -10.64 13.53
C LYS A 171 -25.82 -9.78 12.76
N GLU A 172 -25.87 -8.47 13.03
CA GLU A 172 -26.83 -7.52 12.44
C GLU A 172 -26.20 -6.55 11.44
N LEU A 173 -24.86 -6.55 11.31
CA LEU A 173 -24.20 -6.01 10.13
C LEU A 173 -24.40 -7.00 8.98
N ASP A 174 -25.56 -6.87 8.33
CA ASP A 174 -25.85 -7.57 7.08
C ASP A 174 -24.69 -7.36 6.09
N SER A 175 -24.51 -8.36 5.23
CA SER A 175 -23.58 -8.48 4.10
C SER A 175 -23.60 -7.33 3.09
N SER A 176 -24.34 -6.24 3.36
CA SER A 176 -24.35 -4.93 2.72
C SER A 176 -22.99 -4.28 2.41
N LEU A 177 -21.90 -4.62 3.12
CA LEU A 177 -20.52 -4.21 2.80
C LEU A 177 -19.73 -5.30 2.03
N LEU A 178 -20.42 -6.27 1.46
CA LEU A 178 -19.90 -7.37 0.66
C LEU A 178 -20.83 -7.56 -0.56
N VAL A 179 -20.44 -8.42 -1.49
CA VAL A 179 -21.28 -8.91 -2.59
C VAL A 179 -21.34 -10.42 -2.46
N ASP A 180 -22.53 -10.97 -2.16
CA ASP A 180 -22.76 -12.39 -1.91
C ASP A 180 -21.82 -13.02 -0.85
N GLY A 181 -21.40 -12.22 0.14
CA GLY A 181 -20.46 -12.63 1.20
C GLY A 181 -18.96 -12.52 0.85
N TRP A 182 -18.62 -11.88 -0.28
CA TRP A 182 -17.25 -11.65 -0.78
C TRP A 182 -16.94 -10.15 -0.93
N ALA A 183 -15.66 -9.77 -0.96
CA ALA A 183 -15.30 -8.41 -1.37
C ALA A 183 -15.63 -8.17 -2.86
N PRO A 184 -16.15 -6.98 -3.24
CA PRO A 184 -16.27 -6.60 -4.64
C PRO A 184 -14.88 -6.54 -5.30
N ARG A 185 -14.78 -7.09 -6.51
CA ARG A 185 -13.53 -7.09 -7.30
C ARG A 185 -13.42 -5.81 -8.10
N HIS A 186 -12.23 -5.53 -8.63
CA HIS A 186 -12.05 -4.39 -9.54
C HIS A 186 -13.02 -4.48 -10.72
N GLY A 187 -13.76 -3.40 -10.98
CA GLY A 187 -14.76 -3.33 -12.04
C GLY A 187 -16.13 -3.92 -11.72
N HIS A 188 -16.31 -4.61 -10.58
CA HIS A 188 -17.65 -4.95 -10.09
C HIS A 188 -18.39 -3.65 -9.72
N VAL A 189 -19.68 -3.56 -10.06
CA VAL A 189 -20.54 -2.47 -9.58
C VAL A 189 -20.97 -2.79 -8.15
N PHE A 190 -20.60 -1.93 -7.21
CA PHE A 190 -21.05 -2.01 -5.81
C PHE A 190 -22.14 -0.96 -5.55
N ARG A 191 -23.09 -1.27 -4.65
CA ARG A 191 -24.23 -0.43 -4.24
C ARG A 191 -24.40 -0.51 -2.74
N ASN A 192 -24.77 0.59 -2.09
CA ASN A 192 -25.17 0.61 -0.69
C ASN A 192 -26.38 1.56 -0.47
N PRO A 193 -27.61 1.09 -0.74
CA PRO A 193 -28.82 1.89 -0.52
C PRO A 193 -29.07 2.28 0.95
N ALA A 194 -28.47 1.57 1.92
CA ALA A 194 -28.57 1.93 3.34
C ALA A 194 -27.71 3.16 3.68
N LEU A 195 -26.51 3.25 3.08
CA LEU A 195 -25.66 4.45 3.11
C LEU A 195 -26.31 5.59 2.32
N ALA A 196 -26.90 5.32 1.15
CA ALA A 196 -27.63 6.33 0.37
C ALA A 196 -28.76 7.00 1.18
N ARG A 197 -29.59 6.21 1.89
CA ARG A 197 -30.61 6.74 2.81
C ARG A 197 -30.02 7.60 3.93
N THR A 198 -28.88 7.21 4.47
CA THR A 198 -28.21 7.93 5.57
C THR A 198 -27.59 9.24 5.10
N LEU A 199 -26.98 9.26 3.91
CA LEU A 199 -26.49 10.48 3.26
C LEU A 199 -27.62 11.41 2.83
N ARG A 200 -28.79 10.86 2.45
CA ARG A 200 -30.00 11.63 2.13
C ARG A 200 -30.60 12.28 3.39
N GLU A 201 -30.81 11.52 4.47
CA GLU A 201 -31.31 12.05 5.76
C GLU A 201 -30.37 13.12 6.34
N LEU A 202 -29.06 12.97 6.15
CA LEU A 202 -28.06 13.99 6.48
C LEU A 202 -28.13 15.23 5.59
N GLY A 203 -28.44 15.08 4.29
CA GLY A 203 -28.62 16.22 3.37
C GLY A 203 -29.95 16.97 3.57
N GLU A 204 -30.98 16.29 4.08
CA GLU A 204 -32.31 16.86 4.33
C GLU A 204 -32.44 17.49 5.72
N CYS A 205 -31.81 16.89 6.74
CA CYS A 205 -31.90 17.33 8.15
C CYS A 205 -30.60 17.97 8.68
N GLY A 206 -29.57 18.12 7.84
CA GLY A 206 -28.23 18.55 8.25
C GLY A 206 -27.67 17.66 9.37
N LYS A 207 -26.83 18.26 10.23
CA LYS A 207 -26.24 17.62 11.42
C LYS A 207 -27.23 16.78 12.25
N GLN A 208 -28.50 17.21 12.37
CA GLN A 208 -29.51 16.50 13.17
C GLN A 208 -29.86 15.12 12.62
N GLY A 209 -29.80 14.91 11.30
CA GLY A 209 -30.11 13.63 10.65
C GLY A 209 -29.12 12.48 10.93
N PHE A 210 -28.06 12.75 11.70
CA PHE A 210 -27.04 11.76 12.04
C PHE A 210 -26.75 11.69 13.54
N TYR A 211 -26.55 12.84 14.21
CA TYR A 211 -26.27 12.90 15.66
C TYR A 211 -27.52 12.81 16.54
N GLN A 212 -28.71 12.80 15.93
CA GLN A 212 -29.99 12.60 16.59
C GLN A 212 -30.84 11.61 15.76
N GLY A 213 -32.01 11.23 16.28
CA GLY A 213 -32.96 10.38 15.54
C GLY A 213 -32.44 8.99 15.19
N ARG A 214 -32.84 8.51 14.00
CA ARG A 214 -32.70 7.10 13.57
C ARG A 214 -31.24 6.63 13.51
N VAL A 215 -30.35 7.47 12.98
CA VAL A 215 -28.95 7.12 12.76
C VAL A 215 -28.19 7.07 14.08
N ALA A 216 -28.39 8.06 14.96
CA ALA A 216 -27.80 8.10 16.29
C ALA A 216 -28.22 6.89 17.15
N GLN A 217 -29.51 6.53 17.11
CA GLN A 217 -30.02 5.35 17.80
C GLN A 217 -29.34 4.07 17.30
N ALA A 218 -29.27 3.85 15.99
CA ALA A 218 -28.62 2.67 15.42
C ALA A 218 -27.12 2.57 15.77
N ILE A 219 -26.41 3.71 15.83
CA ILE A 219 -25.01 3.77 16.26
C ILE A 219 -24.90 3.35 17.74
N VAL A 220 -25.71 3.95 18.62
CA VAL A 220 -25.74 3.65 20.06
C VAL A 220 -26.11 2.19 20.34
N ASP A 221 -27.08 1.64 19.61
CA ASP A 221 -27.51 0.25 19.75
C ASP A 221 -26.40 -0.74 19.39
N VAL A 222 -25.75 -0.57 18.23
CA VAL A 222 -24.63 -1.42 17.79
C VAL A 222 -23.42 -1.30 18.73
N ILE A 223 -23.15 -0.10 19.25
CA ILE A 223 -22.10 0.12 20.26
C ILE A 223 -22.40 -0.65 21.55
N HIS A 224 -23.62 -0.55 22.08
CA HIS A 224 -24.01 -1.25 23.31
C HIS A 224 -24.08 -2.77 23.13
N GLN A 225 -24.55 -3.28 21.98
CA GLN A 225 -24.47 -4.71 21.64
C GLN A 225 -23.03 -5.25 21.72
N ASN A 226 -22.05 -4.42 21.35
CA ASN A 226 -20.62 -4.74 21.38
C ASN A 226 -19.92 -4.25 22.67
N GLY A 227 -20.68 -3.94 23.73
CA GLY A 227 -20.16 -3.62 25.06
C GLY A 227 -19.52 -2.24 25.22
N GLY A 228 -19.66 -1.34 24.24
CA GLY A 228 -19.28 0.06 24.39
C GLY A 228 -20.21 0.84 25.34
N VAL A 229 -20.00 2.15 25.46
CA VAL A 229 -20.69 3.01 26.44
C VAL A 229 -21.09 4.39 25.88
N MET A 230 -21.28 4.48 24.55
CA MET A 230 -21.73 5.72 23.91
C MET A 230 -23.22 5.94 24.11
N THR A 231 -23.59 7.12 24.59
CA THR A 231 -24.99 7.52 24.75
C THR A 231 -25.46 8.44 23.60
N LEU A 232 -26.78 8.59 23.47
CA LEU A 232 -27.37 9.62 22.59
C LEU A 232 -26.96 11.03 23.03
N ASP A 233 -26.67 11.25 24.32
CA ASP A 233 -26.19 12.53 24.85
C ASP A 233 -24.71 12.78 24.48
N ASP A 234 -23.91 11.75 24.22
CA ASP A 234 -22.55 11.91 23.69
C ASP A 234 -22.58 12.28 22.19
N LEU A 235 -23.47 11.68 21.40
CA LEU A 235 -23.65 12.04 19.99
C LEU A 235 -24.29 13.42 19.82
N SER A 236 -25.44 13.68 20.46
CA SER A 236 -26.22 14.90 20.24
C SER A 236 -25.55 16.18 20.75
N SER A 237 -24.58 16.06 21.65
CA SER A 237 -23.75 17.18 22.14
C SER A 237 -22.34 17.23 21.53
N HIS A 238 -22.00 16.36 20.58
CA HIS A 238 -20.81 16.56 19.75
C HIS A 238 -20.94 17.87 18.97
N ASP A 239 -19.84 18.62 18.87
CA ASP A 239 -19.72 19.66 17.85
C ASP A 239 -18.41 19.58 17.09
N SER A 240 -18.48 19.93 15.81
CA SER A 240 -17.31 20.14 14.98
C SER A 240 -16.88 21.56 15.21
N GLU A 241 -15.71 21.68 15.82
CA GLU A 241 -15.19 22.94 16.26
C GLU A 241 -14.75 23.75 15.02
N VAL A 242 -15.06 25.08 15.00
CA VAL A 242 -14.02 26.16 14.71
C VAL A 242 -11.26 26.44 16.70
N VAL A 243 -10.20 25.57 16.80
CA VAL A 243 -8.93 25.40 16.03
C VAL A 243 -8.25 26.46 15.12
N THR A 244 -7.28 27.22 15.66
CA THR A 244 -6.38 28.15 14.90
C THR A 244 -5.18 27.36 14.40
N PRO A 245 -4.81 27.48 13.12
CA PRO A 245 -3.73 26.71 12.54
C PRO A 245 -2.41 27.22 13.08
N ILE A 246 -1.64 26.29 13.60
CA ILE A 246 -0.23 26.52 13.86
C ILE A 246 0.50 26.60 12.53
N SER A 247 1.59 27.37 12.50
CA SER A 247 2.42 27.52 11.32
C SER A 247 3.86 27.76 11.68
N THR A 248 4.73 27.55 10.70
CA THR A 248 6.12 28.00 10.74
C THR A 248 6.50 28.57 9.38
N ASP A 249 7.40 29.54 9.39
CA ASP A 249 8.04 30.04 8.17
C ASP A 249 9.25 29.14 7.85
N TYR A 250 9.44 28.85 6.56
CA TYR A 250 10.59 28.14 6.02
C TYR A 250 11.04 28.84 4.74
N LYS A 251 12.24 29.42 4.75
CA LYS A 251 12.88 30.11 3.61
C LYS A 251 11.97 31.09 2.85
N GLY A 252 11.04 31.74 3.56
CA GLY A 252 10.14 32.76 3.03
C GLY A 252 8.77 32.27 2.56
N VAL A 253 8.42 30.99 2.73
CA VAL A 253 7.03 30.50 2.65
C VAL A 253 6.57 30.02 4.02
N ARG A 254 5.25 30.04 4.27
CA ARG A 254 4.65 29.59 5.54
C ARG A 254 3.91 28.28 5.35
N LEU A 255 4.31 27.24 6.07
CA LEU A 255 3.54 26.00 6.20
C LEU A 255 2.55 26.15 7.35
N TRP A 256 1.28 25.90 7.08
CA TRP A 256 0.21 25.81 8.05
C TRP A 256 -0.22 24.36 8.24
N GLU A 257 -0.48 23.99 9.48
CA GLU A 257 -0.93 22.67 9.94
C GLU A 257 -2.06 22.84 10.97
N PRO A 258 -3.00 21.88 11.10
CA PRO A 258 -3.94 21.87 12.19
C PRO A 258 -3.18 21.91 13.52
N PRO A 259 -3.69 22.65 14.51
CA PRO A 259 -3.14 22.53 15.83
C PRO A 259 -3.49 21.15 16.42
N PRO A 260 -2.92 20.81 17.58
CA PRO A 260 -3.43 19.71 18.38
C PRO A 260 -4.96 19.73 18.55
N ASN A 261 -5.66 18.61 18.76
CA ASN A 261 -5.21 17.23 18.94
C ASN A 261 -4.63 16.55 17.68
N SER A 262 -4.60 17.21 16.51
CA SER A 262 -3.84 16.72 15.36
C SER A 262 -2.33 16.72 15.62
N GLN A 263 -1.63 15.75 15.02
CA GLN A 263 -0.17 15.70 15.01
C GLN A 263 0.51 16.76 14.10
N GLY A 264 -0.22 17.77 13.61
CA GLY A 264 0.26 18.89 12.78
C GLY A 264 1.61 19.47 13.21
N THR A 265 1.78 19.69 14.51
CA THR A 265 3.03 20.19 15.14
C THR A 265 4.27 19.38 14.76
N ALA A 266 4.14 18.08 14.48
CA ALA A 266 5.26 17.23 14.09
C ALA A 266 5.91 17.66 12.76
N ALA A 267 5.11 18.11 11.79
CA ALA A 267 5.64 18.60 10.51
C ALA A 267 6.36 19.95 10.70
N LEU A 268 5.82 20.83 11.54
CA LEU A 268 6.45 22.14 11.84
C LEU A 268 7.77 21.97 12.60
N LEU A 269 7.82 21.09 13.62
CA LEU A 269 9.05 20.76 14.35
C LEU A 269 10.10 20.14 13.41
N LEU A 270 9.70 19.18 12.58
CA LEU A 270 10.58 18.53 11.60
C LEU A 270 11.17 19.55 10.60
N LEU A 271 10.33 20.45 10.08
CA LEU A 271 10.75 21.49 9.13
C LEU A 271 11.71 22.49 9.79
N ASN A 272 11.43 22.90 11.04
CA ASN A 272 12.27 23.82 11.80
C ASN A 272 13.63 23.21 12.20
N ILE A 273 13.70 21.91 12.46
CA ILE A 273 15.00 21.22 12.63
C ILE A 273 15.77 21.26 11.31
N LEU A 274 15.12 20.89 10.20
CA LEU A 274 15.74 20.74 8.89
C LEU A 274 16.14 22.06 8.21
N GLU A 275 15.59 23.22 8.60
CA GLU A 275 16.02 24.53 8.08
C GLU A 275 17.48 24.87 8.44
N ASN A 276 18.01 24.33 9.54
CA ASN A 276 19.38 24.56 10.00
C ASN A 276 20.45 23.88 9.12
N PHE A 277 20.05 23.15 8.07
CA PHE A 277 20.95 22.36 7.22
C PHE A 277 20.87 22.82 5.75
N PRO A 278 21.99 22.81 5.00
CA PRO A 278 22.02 23.20 3.59
C PRO A 278 21.53 22.05 2.68
N LEU A 279 20.28 21.61 2.86
CA LEU A 279 19.72 20.40 2.22
C LEU A 279 19.91 20.35 0.70
N LYS A 280 19.76 21.50 0.03
CA LYS A 280 20.05 21.66 -1.41
C LYS A 280 21.49 21.29 -1.81
N GLU A 281 22.48 21.61 -0.98
CA GLU A 281 23.90 21.29 -1.18
C GLU A 281 24.23 19.84 -0.80
N VAL A 282 23.55 19.32 0.22
CA VAL A 282 23.61 17.91 0.65
C VAL A 282 23.03 16.96 -0.43
N GLY A 283 22.11 17.46 -1.25
CA GLY A 283 21.60 16.79 -2.46
C GLY A 283 20.39 15.89 -2.20
N HIS A 284 19.39 15.97 -3.09
CA HIS A 284 18.14 15.23 -2.99
C HIS A 284 18.38 13.71 -2.88
N ASN A 285 17.81 13.09 -1.84
CA ASN A 285 17.92 11.65 -1.58
C ASN A 285 19.37 11.12 -1.60
N SER A 286 20.36 11.95 -1.20
CA SER A 286 21.69 11.46 -0.85
C SER A 286 21.67 10.73 0.51
N PRO A 287 22.69 9.90 0.84
CA PRO A 287 22.73 9.23 2.14
C PRO A 287 22.83 10.22 3.32
N ASP A 288 23.44 11.38 3.11
CA ASP A 288 23.50 12.46 4.10
C ASP A 288 22.15 13.16 4.27
N TYR A 289 21.43 13.42 3.18
CA TYR A 289 20.07 13.98 3.23
C TYR A 289 19.10 13.03 3.94
N VAL A 290 19.13 11.73 3.60
CA VAL A 290 18.28 10.73 4.25
C VAL A 290 18.68 10.54 5.72
N HIS A 291 19.96 10.58 6.07
CA HIS A 291 20.41 10.55 7.47
C HIS A 291 19.85 11.73 8.28
N LEU A 292 19.99 12.97 7.78
CA LEU A 292 19.46 14.17 8.42
C LEU A 292 17.93 14.10 8.58
N LEU A 293 17.22 13.66 7.54
CA LEU A 293 15.77 13.46 7.58
C LEU A 293 15.38 12.43 8.65
N VAL A 294 16.08 11.28 8.73
CA VAL A 294 15.78 10.24 9.72
C VAL A 294 15.96 10.74 11.15
N GLU A 295 17.06 11.42 11.47
CA GLU A 295 17.30 11.91 12.83
C GLU A 295 16.34 13.05 13.21
N ALA A 296 16.00 13.94 12.28
CA ALA A 296 15.01 14.99 12.50
C ALA A 296 13.60 14.43 12.71
N VAL A 297 13.20 13.38 11.96
CA VAL A 297 11.91 12.70 12.14
C VAL A 297 11.82 12.01 13.50
N ARG A 298 12.91 11.36 13.96
CA ARG A 298 12.96 10.74 15.30
C ARG A 298 12.67 11.76 16.41
N LEU A 299 13.37 12.89 16.40
CA LEU A 299 13.17 13.97 17.38
C LEU A 299 11.74 14.52 17.34
N ALA A 300 11.29 14.95 16.15
CA ALA A 300 9.97 15.56 15.98
C ALA A 300 8.81 14.63 16.36
N LEU A 301 8.89 13.32 16.03
CA LEU A 301 7.87 12.35 16.40
C LEU A 301 7.91 11.98 17.89
N THR A 302 9.08 11.85 18.51
CA THR A 302 9.20 11.60 19.96
C THR A 302 8.55 12.71 20.78
N ASP A 303 8.81 13.98 20.45
CA ASP A 303 8.17 15.10 21.17
C ASP A 303 6.68 15.23 20.83
N SER A 304 6.27 14.94 19.60
CA SER A 304 4.86 15.06 19.20
C SER A 304 3.96 14.00 19.84
N LEU A 305 4.40 12.73 19.85
CA LEU A 305 3.67 11.63 20.51
C LEU A 305 3.52 11.87 22.02
N ARG A 306 4.47 12.59 22.64
CA ARG A 306 4.50 12.86 24.08
C ARG A 306 3.63 14.05 24.51
N ASN A 307 3.36 15.06 23.65
CA ASN A 307 2.96 16.40 24.13
C ASN A 307 1.67 17.03 23.53
N ILE A 308 0.97 16.42 22.56
CA ILE A 308 -0.07 17.10 21.73
C ILE A 308 -1.54 17.02 22.28
N SER A 309 -2.27 18.17 22.47
CA SER A 309 -3.76 18.32 22.66
C SER A 309 -4.36 19.77 22.42
N ASP A 310 -5.60 19.91 21.85
CA ASP A 310 -6.57 21.04 21.53
C ASP A 310 -6.34 22.60 21.77
N PRO A 311 -6.32 23.51 20.72
CA PRO A 311 -6.56 25.04 20.73
C PRO A 311 -6.96 25.86 19.37
N ASP A 312 -7.35 27.21 19.30
CA ASP A 312 -8.57 27.82 18.55
C ASP A 312 -8.64 29.09 17.49
N HIS A 313 -9.36 29.46 16.31
CA HIS A 313 -10.29 29.07 15.09
C HIS A 313 -10.29 29.95 13.73
N GLY A 314 -10.99 29.61 12.58
CA GLY A 314 -11.38 30.50 11.38
C GLY A 314 -12.09 29.93 10.04
N ASN A 315 -11.70 30.24 8.73
CA ASN A 315 -12.28 29.83 7.36
C ASN A 315 -11.30 29.80 6.09
N ALA A 316 -11.20 28.96 4.98
CA ALA A 316 -11.89 27.82 4.24
C ALA A 316 -10.95 26.79 3.38
N CYS A 317 -11.37 25.59 2.89
CA CYS A 317 -10.62 24.26 2.93
C CYS A 317 -9.39 23.74 2.08
N SER A 318 -8.54 22.92 2.76
CA SER A 318 -7.77 21.69 2.40
C SER A 318 -8.19 20.55 3.37
N PHE A 319 -8.66 19.41 2.88
CA PHE A 319 -9.48 18.44 3.65
C PHE A 319 -8.88 17.02 3.73
N VAL A 320 -9.02 16.36 4.88
CA VAL A 320 -8.80 14.90 5.02
C VAL A 320 -9.66 14.31 6.15
N ASN A 321 -10.24 13.14 5.90
CA ASN A 321 -11.01 12.34 6.87
C ASN A 321 -10.61 10.85 6.84
N SER A 322 -10.81 10.11 7.94
CA SER A 322 -10.49 8.68 8.00
C SER A 322 -11.08 7.92 9.21
N THR A 323 -11.45 6.67 8.96
CA THR A 323 -11.83 5.60 9.91
C THR A 323 -10.62 4.90 10.57
N TYR A 324 -9.49 5.61 10.67
CA TYR A 324 -8.21 5.22 11.28
C TYR A 324 -7.51 3.98 10.69
N MET A 325 -8.11 2.79 10.80
CA MET A 325 -7.56 1.51 10.35
C MET A 325 -8.58 0.79 9.47
N GLY A 326 -8.41 0.85 8.15
CA GLY A 326 -9.31 0.18 7.21
C GLY A 326 -10.73 0.78 7.23
N PHE A 327 -11.74 -0.10 7.21
CA PHE A 327 -13.15 0.25 7.50
C PHE A 327 -13.37 0.70 8.96
N GLY A 328 -12.32 0.77 9.77
CA GLY A 328 -12.41 0.64 11.22
C GLY A 328 -12.95 -0.73 11.63
N SER A 329 -13.45 -0.82 12.85
CA SER A 329 -14.55 -1.72 13.25
C SER A 329 -15.91 -1.13 12.80
N GLY A 330 -15.89 -0.28 11.78
CA GLY A 330 -16.72 0.92 11.70
C GLY A 330 -16.31 2.03 12.70
N LEU A 331 -15.71 1.69 13.85
CA LEU A 331 -15.90 2.42 15.11
C LEU A 331 -14.68 2.31 16.09
N ASN A 332 -13.55 2.99 15.81
CA ASN A 332 -12.26 2.69 16.49
C ASN A 332 -11.33 3.85 16.94
N ARG A 333 -11.62 5.14 16.68
CA ARG A 333 -10.62 6.23 16.75
C ARG A 333 -9.85 6.33 18.08
N GLY A 334 -10.53 6.20 19.20
CA GLY A 334 -9.94 6.30 20.54
C GLY A 334 -9.05 5.13 20.96
N ALA A 335 -8.81 4.14 20.09
CA ALA A 335 -7.64 3.25 20.20
C ALA A 335 -6.29 4.01 20.13
N SER A 336 -6.32 5.32 19.85
CA SER A 336 -5.17 6.23 19.87
C SER A 336 -4.90 6.85 21.25
N PHE A 337 -5.67 6.54 22.31
CA PHE A 337 -5.37 6.94 23.69
C PHE A 337 -4.29 6.06 24.34
N SER A 338 -3.53 6.63 25.28
CA SER A 338 -2.72 5.87 26.24
C SER A 338 -3.56 5.45 27.45
N LEU A 339 -3.20 4.33 28.08
CA LEU A 339 -3.71 3.91 29.39
C LEU A 339 -2.70 4.15 30.53
N GLN A 340 -1.58 4.83 30.25
CA GLN A 340 -0.64 5.28 31.27
C GLN A 340 -1.15 6.58 31.90
N SER A 341 -1.50 6.56 33.19
CA SER A 341 -2.11 7.68 33.91
C SER A 341 -1.25 8.96 33.99
N ASN A 342 0.05 8.85 33.77
CA ASN A 342 0.99 9.98 33.70
C ASN A 342 1.21 10.53 32.27
N HIS A 343 0.56 9.96 31.25
CA HIS A 343 0.71 10.37 29.86
C HIS A 343 -0.26 11.52 29.50
N SER A 344 0.21 12.52 28.75
CA SER A 344 -0.60 13.66 28.29
C SER A 344 -1.89 13.22 27.59
N ASN A 345 -1.74 12.29 26.64
CA ASN A 345 -2.81 11.59 25.92
C ASN A 345 -3.36 10.35 26.67
N CYS A 346 -3.37 10.33 28.00
CA CYS A 346 -4.15 9.32 28.77
C CYS A 346 -5.65 9.46 28.46
N ILE A 347 -6.38 8.34 28.41
CA ILE A 347 -7.84 8.35 28.25
C ILE A 347 -8.56 9.07 29.40
N ALA A 348 -9.62 9.79 29.06
CA ALA A 348 -10.63 10.32 29.97
C ALA A 348 -11.96 10.48 29.20
N GLY A 349 -13.11 10.50 29.88
CA GLY A 349 -14.41 10.72 29.23
C GLY A 349 -14.57 12.16 28.70
N GLY A 350 -15.13 12.32 27.50
CA GLY A 350 -15.29 13.64 26.85
C GLY A 350 -14.01 14.25 26.28
N LYS A 351 -12.88 13.53 26.33
CA LYS A 351 -11.57 13.97 25.82
C LYS A 351 -11.42 13.62 24.34
N ARG A 352 -10.60 14.37 23.60
CA ARG A 352 -10.15 13.96 22.26
C ARG A 352 -8.84 13.16 22.33
N PRO A 353 -8.69 12.08 21.55
CA PRO A 353 -7.43 11.35 21.46
C PRO A 353 -6.41 12.09 20.58
N TYR A 354 -5.11 11.78 20.75
CA TYR A 354 -4.08 12.12 19.76
C TYR A 354 -4.51 11.68 18.36
N HIS A 355 -4.38 12.58 17.38
CA HIS A 355 -5.01 12.39 16.08
C HIS A 355 -4.00 12.39 14.93
N THR A 356 -3.94 11.27 14.22
CA THR A 356 -3.00 11.09 13.12
C THR A 356 -3.38 11.83 11.83
N ILE A 357 -4.60 12.32 11.67
CA ILE A 357 -5.02 13.06 10.47
C ILE A 357 -4.40 14.47 10.47
N MET A 358 -3.83 14.87 9.33
CA MET A 358 -3.26 16.20 9.09
C MET A 358 -3.65 16.71 7.70
N ALA A 359 -4.06 17.97 7.58
CA ALA A 359 -4.18 18.68 6.31
C ALA A 359 -3.07 19.72 6.23
N ALA A 360 -2.53 20.06 5.06
CA ALA A 360 -1.53 21.13 4.95
C ALA A 360 -1.94 22.22 3.93
N LEU A 361 -1.55 23.45 4.24
CA LEU A 361 -1.63 24.62 3.37
C LEU A 361 -0.29 25.35 3.38
N VAL A 362 0.12 25.86 2.22
CA VAL A 362 1.36 26.64 2.07
C VAL A 362 1.02 28.01 1.49
N THR A 363 1.42 29.08 2.17
CA THR A 363 1.23 30.46 1.70
C THR A 363 2.56 31.16 1.48
N GLY A 364 2.65 32.00 0.45
CA GLY A 364 3.78 32.87 0.20
C GLY A 364 3.80 34.09 1.13
N PRO A 365 4.90 34.87 1.09
CA PRO A 365 5.11 35.98 2.01
C PRO A 365 4.16 37.14 1.73
N ALA A 366 3.79 37.87 2.78
CA ALA A 366 2.86 38.98 2.75
C ALA A 366 3.54 40.27 3.25
N PRO A 367 3.78 41.28 2.39
CA PRO A 367 4.00 42.65 2.85
C PRO A 367 2.75 43.17 3.54
N GLU A 368 2.86 44.01 4.57
CA GLU A 368 1.72 44.46 5.42
C GLU A 368 0.51 45.03 4.66
N ALA A 369 0.69 45.52 3.43
CA ALA A 369 -0.37 46.05 2.57
C ALA A 369 -1.06 45.01 1.67
N HIS A 370 -0.67 43.73 1.70
CA HIS A 370 -1.19 42.67 0.81
C HIS A 370 -1.45 41.37 1.57
N LYS A 371 -2.55 40.68 1.25
CA LYS A 371 -2.85 39.36 1.79
C LYS A 371 -1.85 38.27 1.34
N PRO A 372 -1.55 37.27 2.18
CA PRO A 372 -0.70 36.14 1.79
C PRO A 372 -1.31 35.38 0.61
N ARG A 373 -0.47 35.01 -0.35
CA ARG A 373 -0.88 34.24 -1.54
C ARG A 373 -0.83 32.75 -1.23
N LEU A 374 -1.95 32.03 -1.39
CA LEU A 374 -1.93 30.56 -1.40
C LEU A 374 -1.01 30.04 -2.52
N LEU A 375 -0.11 29.12 -2.16
CA LEU A 375 0.82 28.46 -3.08
C LEU A 375 0.47 26.99 -3.29
N ALA A 376 0.10 26.27 -2.22
CA ALA A 376 -0.31 24.87 -2.29
C ALA A 376 -1.33 24.50 -1.20
N ALA A 377 -2.16 23.51 -1.51
CA ALA A 377 -2.89 22.69 -0.55
C ALA A 377 -2.41 21.24 -0.75
N LEU A 378 -2.01 20.57 0.32
CA LEU A 378 -1.39 19.24 0.24
C LEU A 378 -1.78 18.34 1.41
N GLY A 379 -1.63 17.03 1.21
CA GLY A 379 -1.87 16.00 2.22
C GLY A 379 -1.26 14.67 1.77
N VAL A 380 -0.57 13.96 2.67
CA VAL A 380 0.13 12.69 2.35
C VAL A 380 -0.34 11.58 3.29
N VAL A 381 -1.52 11.02 2.99
CA VAL A 381 -2.22 10.02 3.83
C VAL A 381 -1.32 8.83 4.19
N GLY A 382 -1.30 8.44 5.47
CA GLY A 382 -0.58 7.26 5.92
C GLY A 382 -0.27 7.18 7.43
N ALA A 383 -1.20 7.60 8.30
CA ALA A 383 -1.00 7.67 9.75
C ALA A 383 0.30 8.42 10.13
N MET A 384 1.32 7.74 10.69
CA MET A 384 2.61 8.33 11.06
C MET A 384 3.50 8.74 9.86
N MET A 385 3.11 8.39 8.63
CA MET A 385 3.74 8.92 7.41
C MET A 385 3.36 10.38 7.14
N GLN A 386 2.22 10.88 7.63
CA GLN A 386 1.74 12.23 7.26
C GLN A 386 2.74 13.37 7.55
N PRO A 387 3.36 13.49 8.75
CA PRO A 387 4.27 14.62 9.02
C PRO A 387 5.53 14.60 8.15
N GLN A 388 6.17 13.44 8.08
CA GLN A 388 7.38 13.22 7.29
C GLN A 388 7.09 13.24 5.78
N GLY A 389 5.87 12.89 5.35
CA GLY A 389 5.41 12.99 3.97
C GLY A 389 5.11 14.42 3.53
N HIS A 390 4.44 15.21 4.39
CA HIS A 390 4.20 16.64 4.15
C HIS A 390 5.53 17.38 3.95
N VAL A 391 6.49 17.16 4.86
CA VAL A 391 7.81 17.79 4.77
C VAL A 391 8.60 17.27 3.55
N GLN A 392 8.61 15.97 3.24
CA GLN A 392 9.28 15.46 2.03
C GLN A 392 8.73 16.10 0.75
N VAL A 393 7.41 16.15 0.57
CA VAL A 393 6.78 16.78 -0.62
C VAL A 393 7.07 18.28 -0.67
N LEU A 394 7.08 18.97 0.48
CA LEU A 394 7.42 20.40 0.55
C LEU A 394 8.88 20.68 0.19
N LEU A 395 9.83 19.91 0.73
CA LEU A 395 11.26 20.04 0.42
C LEU A 395 11.57 19.70 -1.04
N ASN A 396 10.89 18.71 -1.62
CA ASN A 396 10.98 18.38 -3.04
C ASN A 396 10.65 19.58 -3.94
N MET A 397 9.60 20.35 -3.60
CA MET A 397 9.24 21.57 -4.33
C MET A 397 10.20 22.74 -4.03
N LEU A 398 10.56 22.98 -2.76
CA LEU A 398 11.30 24.18 -2.34
C LEU A 398 12.82 24.08 -2.51
N GLU A 399 13.45 23.01 -2.02
CA GLU A 399 14.91 22.84 -2.12
C GLU A 399 15.31 22.39 -3.51
N PHE A 400 14.58 21.43 -4.06
CA PHE A 400 14.96 20.68 -5.25
C PHE A 400 14.22 21.11 -6.53
N GLY A 401 13.25 22.03 -6.41
CA GLY A 401 12.61 22.69 -7.54
C GLY A 401 11.67 21.80 -8.36
N MET A 402 11.18 20.71 -7.78
CA MET A 402 10.26 19.77 -8.44
C MET A 402 8.87 20.39 -8.64
N ASP A 403 8.20 20.03 -9.74
CA ASP A 403 6.76 20.31 -9.87
C ASP A 403 5.93 19.43 -8.90
N PRO A 404 4.66 19.76 -8.61
CA PRO A 404 3.88 19.01 -7.62
C PRO A 404 3.67 17.52 -7.94
N GLN A 405 3.70 17.12 -9.22
CA GLN A 405 3.58 15.71 -9.61
C GLN A 405 4.94 15.00 -9.47
N GLN A 406 6.05 15.64 -9.86
CA GLN A 406 7.41 15.15 -9.58
C GLN A 406 7.67 14.98 -8.08
N ALA A 407 7.24 15.95 -7.26
CA ALA A 407 7.40 15.93 -5.81
C ALA A 407 6.61 14.80 -5.14
N LEU A 408 5.49 14.35 -5.76
CA LEU A 408 4.71 13.19 -5.35
C LEU A 408 5.25 11.87 -5.93
N ASP A 409 5.78 11.86 -7.15
CA ASP A 409 6.35 10.68 -7.84
C ASP A 409 7.75 10.30 -7.29
N ALA A 410 8.41 11.20 -6.54
CA ALA A 410 9.69 10.95 -5.90
C ALA A 410 9.58 9.86 -4.80
N PRO A 411 10.53 8.89 -4.75
CA PRO A 411 10.51 7.80 -3.78
C PRO A 411 10.80 8.33 -2.35
N ARG A 412 10.08 7.78 -1.37
CA ARG A 412 9.98 8.34 -0.03
C ARG A 412 10.64 7.48 1.05
N VAL A 413 11.08 8.17 2.10
CA VAL A 413 11.56 7.58 3.35
C VAL A 413 10.39 7.51 4.33
N PHE A 414 10.19 6.36 4.96
CA PHE A 414 9.22 6.19 6.05
C PHE A 414 9.92 5.64 7.30
N VAL A 415 10.08 6.51 8.30
CA VAL A 415 10.67 6.20 9.60
C VAL A 415 9.55 5.89 10.59
N GLU A 416 9.67 4.77 11.29
CA GLU A 416 8.71 4.31 12.30
C GLU A 416 9.41 3.75 13.54
N TYR A 417 8.71 3.76 14.67
CA TYR A 417 9.14 3.05 15.88
C TYR A 417 8.47 1.68 15.91
N ASP A 418 9.26 0.62 16.10
CA ASP A 418 8.79 -0.75 16.36
C ASP A 418 8.74 -0.96 17.88
N PRO A 419 7.57 -0.92 18.54
CA PRO A 419 7.47 -1.04 20.00
C PRO A 419 7.75 -2.46 20.50
N LYS A 420 7.85 -3.45 19.61
CA LYS A 420 8.17 -4.85 19.97
C LYS A 420 9.67 -5.10 19.98
N ALA A 421 10.42 -4.35 19.17
CA ALA A 421 11.88 -4.38 19.16
C ALA A 421 12.52 -3.22 19.95
N ASP A 422 11.72 -2.28 20.46
CA ASP A 422 12.13 -1.06 21.15
C ASP A 422 13.13 -0.22 20.32
N GLN A 423 12.86 -0.11 19.00
CA GLN A 423 13.81 0.42 18.02
C GLN A 423 13.15 1.19 16.87
N TRP A 424 13.87 2.19 16.37
CA TRP A 424 13.53 2.90 15.14
C TRP A 424 13.93 2.12 13.88
N GLN A 425 12.98 1.93 12.96
CA GLN A 425 13.18 1.35 11.64
C GLN A 425 13.08 2.42 10.55
N VAL A 426 13.86 2.27 9.47
CA VAL A 426 13.85 3.15 8.30
C VAL A 426 13.44 2.33 7.08
N ASN A 427 12.25 2.59 6.54
CA ASN A 427 11.75 1.92 5.34
C ASN A 427 12.00 2.83 4.12
N LEU A 428 12.50 2.24 3.03
CA LEU A 428 12.87 2.96 1.80
C LEU A 428 12.17 2.35 0.58
N GLU A 429 11.44 3.16 -0.18
CA GLU A 429 10.73 2.72 -1.39
C GLU A 429 11.65 2.27 -2.53
N GLU A 430 11.10 1.45 -3.45
CA GLU A 430 11.72 1.15 -4.74
C GLU A 430 12.01 2.46 -5.50
N GLY A 431 13.29 2.76 -5.70
CA GLY A 431 13.75 4.03 -6.27
C GLY A 431 14.99 4.57 -5.56
N PHE A 432 15.15 4.29 -4.27
CA PHE A 432 16.45 4.44 -3.58
C PHE A 432 17.44 3.38 -4.06
N SER A 433 18.74 3.71 -4.08
CA SER A 433 19.79 2.78 -4.46
C SER A 433 20.18 1.84 -3.31
N LYS A 434 20.77 0.69 -3.64
CA LYS A 434 21.25 -0.28 -2.65
C LYS A 434 22.35 0.32 -1.78
N GLU A 435 23.25 1.06 -2.42
CA GLU A 435 24.44 1.70 -1.85
C GLU A 435 24.06 2.71 -0.77
N LEU A 436 22.97 3.48 -1.00
CA LEU A 436 22.38 4.35 0.01
C LEU A 436 21.80 3.55 1.19
N SER A 437 21.09 2.45 0.91
CA SER A 437 20.58 1.58 1.98
C SER A 437 21.71 0.99 2.83
N ASP A 438 22.84 0.64 2.22
CA ASP A 438 23.98 0.01 2.88
C ASP A 438 24.91 1.05 3.56
N GLU A 439 24.96 2.29 3.08
CA GLU A 439 25.54 3.45 3.79
C GLU A 439 24.76 3.77 5.07
N LEU A 440 23.43 3.86 4.99
CA LEU A 440 22.59 4.09 6.16
C LEU A 440 22.70 2.95 7.20
N LYS A 441 22.82 1.69 6.77
CA LYS A 441 23.13 0.56 7.67
C LYS A 441 24.50 0.72 8.34
N ARG A 442 25.53 1.17 7.61
CA ARG A 442 26.85 1.48 8.19
C ARG A 442 26.83 2.65 9.19
N ARG A 443 25.87 3.58 9.07
CA ARG A 443 25.58 4.62 10.06
C ARG A 443 24.73 4.15 11.25
N GLY A 444 24.37 2.87 11.31
CA GLY A 444 23.62 2.26 12.41
C GLY A 444 22.09 2.31 12.25
N HIS A 445 21.54 2.74 11.11
CA HIS A 445 20.10 2.68 10.87
C HIS A 445 19.65 1.24 10.55
N ARG A 446 18.54 0.80 11.15
CA ARG A 446 17.85 -0.45 10.80
C ARG A 446 17.02 -0.22 9.53
N VAL A 447 17.66 -0.40 8.37
CA VAL A 447 17.06 -0.10 7.06
C VAL A 447 16.37 -1.33 6.44
N ASN A 448 15.13 -1.12 6.00
CA ASN A 448 14.31 -2.06 5.23
C ASN A 448 14.17 -1.54 3.79
N TRP A 449 14.76 -2.26 2.82
CA TRP A 449 14.81 -1.85 1.40
C TRP A 449 14.95 -3.09 0.48
N PRO A 450 14.34 -3.08 -0.72
CA PRO A 450 13.37 -2.10 -1.22
C PRO A 450 11.95 -2.42 -0.76
N ILE A 451 11.20 -1.42 -0.28
CA ILE A 451 9.74 -1.54 -0.17
C ILE A 451 9.16 -1.47 -1.58
N THR A 452 8.59 -2.57 -2.05
CA THR A 452 8.05 -2.70 -3.41
C THR A 452 6.52 -2.68 -3.42
N GLY A 453 5.94 -2.13 -4.50
CA GLY A 453 4.50 -2.04 -4.67
C GLY A 453 3.81 -3.40 -4.90
N PHE A 454 2.53 -3.47 -4.53
CA PHE A 454 1.68 -4.68 -4.55
C PHE A 454 1.78 -5.55 -5.83
N THR A 455 1.97 -4.95 -7.00
CA THR A 455 1.86 -5.59 -8.31
C THR A 455 3.02 -6.52 -8.73
N ARG A 456 3.99 -6.84 -7.84
CA ARG A 456 5.20 -7.63 -8.20
C ARG A 456 5.44 -8.91 -7.41
N SER A 457 4.51 -9.33 -6.54
CA SER A 457 4.68 -10.53 -5.70
C SER A 457 4.63 -11.89 -6.42
N LEU A 458 4.39 -11.94 -7.74
CA LEU A 458 4.20 -13.18 -8.50
C LEU A 458 5.37 -14.18 -8.40
N GLY A 459 6.59 -13.71 -8.13
CA GLY A 459 7.75 -14.57 -7.91
C GLY A 459 7.64 -15.48 -6.67
N LEU A 460 6.91 -15.05 -5.63
CA LEU A 460 6.71 -15.85 -4.42
C LEU A 460 5.78 -17.05 -4.66
N ALA A 461 4.82 -16.93 -5.59
CA ALA A 461 3.91 -18.02 -5.95
C ALA A 461 4.64 -19.21 -6.63
N LEU A 462 5.83 -18.98 -7.19
CA LEU A 462 6.67 -20.02 -7.78
C LEU A 462 7.42 -20.85 -6.73
N LEU A 463 7.54 -20.40 -5.47
CA LEU A 463 8.30 -21.12 -4.43
C LEU A 463 7.60 -22.42 -3.97
N PRO A 464 6.29 -22.45 -3.64
CA PRO A 464 5.60 -23.69 -3.31
C PRO A 464 5.60 -24.71 -4.46
N LEU A 465 5.41 -24.25 -5.70
CA LEU A 465 5.41 -25.08 -6.90
C LEU A 465 6.71 -25.88 -7.05
N ALA A 466 7.87 -25.20 -7.02
CA ALA A 466 9.15 -25.89 -7.11
C ALA A 466 9.47 -26.74 -5.87
N LEU A 467 9.02 -26.36 -4.68
CA LEU A 467 9.18 -27.21 -3.48
C LEU A 467 8.40 -28.53 -3.65
N CYS A 468 7.18 -28.49 -4.18
CA CYS A 468 6.42 -29.68 -4.53
C CYS A 468 7.12 -30.50 -5.63
N CYS A 469 7.65 -29.87 -6.68
CA CYS A 469 8.43 -30.56 -7.72
C CYS A 469 9.68 -31.25 -7.15
N ILE A 470 10.43 -30.59 -6.25
CA ILE A 470 11.63 -31.16 -5.60
C ILE A 470 11.24 -32.35 -4.72
N LEU A 471 10.22 -32.20 -3.86
CA LEU A 471 9.76 -33.28 -2.99
C LEU A 471 9.24 -34.49 -3.79
N ALA A 472 8.51 -34.26 -4.88
CA ALA A 472 8.03 -35.34 -5.74
C ALA A 472 9.16 -36.05 -6.52
N ASN A 473 10.20 -35.33 -6.95
CA ASN A 473 11.40 -35.95 -7.53
C ASN A 473 12.19 -36.77 -6.49
N LEU A 474 12.27 -36.32 -5.24
CA LEU A 474 12.90 -37.09 -4.15
C LEU A 474 12.11 -38.37 -3.84
N LEU A 475 10.77 -38.33 -3.87
CA LEU A 475 9.91 -39.50 -3.65
C LEU A 475 10.02 -40.57 -4.76
N LEU A 476 10.52 -40.23 -5.95
CA LEU A 476 10.84 -41.22 -7.01
C LEU A 476 12.09 -42.06 -6.69
N LEU A 477 12.99 -41.60 -5.81
CA LEU A 477 14.13 -42.39 -5.34
C LEU A 477 13.78 -43.40 -4.23
N PHE A 478 12.64 -43.20 -3.58
CA PHE A 478 12.18 -44.01 -2.44
C PHE A 478 10.80 -44.60 -2.74
N PRO A 479 10.70 -45.57 -3.68
CA PRO A 479 9.43 -46.24 -3.97
C PRO A 479 8.86 -46.84 -2.68
N MET A 480 7.61 -46.50 -2.36
CA MET A 480 6.92 -46.84 -1.10
C MET A 480 7.66 -46.39 0.19
N GLY A 481 8.63 -45.48 0.09
CA GLY A 481 9.47 -45.02 1.19
C GLY A 481 10.70 -45.90 1.49
N GLU A 482 10.95 -46.96 0.72
CA GLU A 482 12.06 -47.87 0.96
C GLU A 482 13.38 -47.48 0.25
N ILE A 483 14.49 -47.62 0.98
CA ILE A 483 15.86 -47.40 0.48
C ILE A 483 16.44 -48.70 -0.14
N SER A 484 15.79 -49.84 0.09
CA SER A 484 16.20 -51.18 -0.34
C SER A 484 16.42 -51.28 -1.86
N TYR A 485 15.53 -50.69 -2.65
CA TYR A 485 15.57 -50.70 -4.12
C TYR A 485 16.64 -49.77 -4.71
N LEU A 486 16.91 -48.64 -4.06
CA LEU A 486 18.00 -47.72 -4.43
C LEU A 486 19.38 -48.38 -4.23
N GLN A 487 19.55 -49.16 -3.15
CA GLN A 487 20.79 -49.91 -2.88
C GLN A 487 21.03 -51.10 -3.81
N GLN A 488 20.00 -51.55 -4.54
CA GLN A 488 20.03 -52.75 -5.37
C GLN A 488 20.04 -52.45 -6.87
N ASP A 489 20.14 -51.16 -7.26
CA ASP A 489 20.11 -50.68 -8.64
C ASP A 489 18.82 -51.07 -9.40
N ARG A 490 17.66 -50.83 -8.76
CA ARG A 490 16.32 -51.23 -9.24
C ARG A 490 15.35 -50.05 -9.42
N LEU A 491 15.87 -48.94 -9.92
CA LEU A 491 15.08 -47.76 -10.26
C LEU A 491 14.94 -47.62 -11.78
N ALA A 492 13.85 -47.00 -12.23
CA ALA A 492 13.61 -46.81 -13.66
C ALA A 492 14.75 -46.01 -14.33
N SER A 493 15.15 -46.39 -15.55
CA SER A 493 16.36 -45.87 -16.22
C SER A 493 16.42 -44.34 -16.32
N TYR A 494 15.27 -43.68 -16.49
CA TYR A 494 15.19 -42.21 -16.55
C TYR A 494 15.27 -41.53 -15.17
N ILE A 495 14.96 -42.23 -14.07
CA ILE A 495 15.16 -41.74 -12.69
C ILE A 495 16.67 -41.68 -12.38
N TRP A 496 17.43 -42.68 -12.82
CA TRP A 496 18.89 -42.71 -12.69
C TRP A 496 19.60 -41.58 -13.46
N TYR A 497 19.06 -41.18 -14.61
CA TYR A 497 19.68 -40.19 -15.50
C TYR A 497 19.76 -38.76 -14.92
N CYS A 498 19.14 -38.49 -13.77
CA CYS A 498 19.25 -37.20 -13.07
C CYS A 498 19.14 -37.31 -11.54
N GLY A 499 19.92 -38.21 -10.94
CA GLY A 499 19.88 -38.56 -9.51
C GLY A 499 19.52 -37.44 -8.51
N GLY A 500 18.26 -37.43 -8.07
CA GLY A 500 17.73 -36.79 -6.86
C GLY A 500 17.68 -35.26 -6.77
N LEU A 501 18.63 -34.55 -7.36
CA LEU A 501 18.88 -33.12 -7.07
C LEU A 501 19.10 -32.26 -8.32
N GLY A 502 19.55 -32.85 -9.43
CA GLY A 502 19.92 -32.13 -10.66
C GLY A 502 18.72 -31.57 -11.43
N GLY A 503 17.60 -32.29 -11.47
CA GLY A 503 16.38 -31.91 -12.20
C GLY A 503 15.69 -30.69 -11.59
N GLY A 504 15.93 -29.50 -12.16
CA GLY A 504 15.26 -28.24 -11.82
C GLY A 504 15.68 -27.60 -10.48
N GLY A 505 15.78 -28.40 -9.41
CA GLY A 505 16.08 -27.92 -8.05
C GLY A 505 17.43 -27.21 -7.93
N LEU A 506 18.52 -27.84 -8.38
CA LEU A 506 19.87 -27.27 -8.33
C LEU A 506 20.04 -26.01 -9.19
N LEU A 507 19.34 -25.90 -10.32
CA LEU A 507 19.38 -24.68 -11.15
C LEU A 507 18.74 -23.49 -10.41
N ARG A 508 17.70 -23.73 -9.61
CA ARG A 508 17.08 -22.68 -8.78
C ARG A 508 17.91 -22.34 -7.54
N SER A 509 18.68 -23.27 -6.97
CA SER A 509 19.61 -22.92 -5.88
C SER A 509 20.89 -22.20 -6.37
N TRP A 510 21.28 -22.37 -7.64
CA TRP A 510 22.31 -21.51 -8.27
C TRP A 510 21.87 -20.05 -8.43
N ALA A 511 20.55 -19.81 -8.56
CA ALA A 511 19.96 -18.47 -8.46
C ALA A 511 19.84 -17.95 -7.01
N LEU A 512 20.27 -18.73 -6.00
CA LEU A 512 20.12 -18.43 -4.57
C LEU A 512 21.43 -18.60 -3.76
N GLY A 513 22.61 -18.68 -4.41
CA GLY A 513 23.88 -18.78 -3.69
C GLY A 513 25.11 -18.41 -4.54
N PRO A 514 26.22 -17.95 -3.92
CA PRO A 514 26.38 -17.58 -2.51
C PRO A 514 26.16 -16.08 -2.29
N TRP A 515 24.89 -15.63 -2.27
CA TRP A 515 24.51 -14.27 -1.87
C TRP A 515 23.72 -14.27 -0.54
N GLY A 516 24.09 -15.17 0.36
CA GLY A 516 23.75 -15.08 1.77
C GLY A 516 24.51 -13.93 2.46
N PRO A 517 24.11 -13.52 3.68
CA PRO A 517 24.65 -12.34 4.35
C PRO A 517 26.00 -12.61 5.03
N GLU A 518 27.09 -12.68 4.26
CA GLU A 518 28.47 -12.80 4.77
C GLU A 518 29.33 -11.55 4.55
N ARG A 519 30.52 -11.54 5.18
CA ARG A 519 31.26 -10.33 5.58
C ARG A 519 32.47 -10.01 4.71
N ASN A 520 32.66 -8.71 4.48
CA ASN A 520 33.92 -7.98 4.32
C ASN A 520 34.89 -8.24 3.14
N SER A 521 35.46 -7.11 2.70
CA SER A 521 36.83 -6.93 2.15
C SER A 521 37.22 -7.59 0.82
N GLY A 522 37.23 -6.76 -0.24
CA GLY A 522 38.01 -6.90 -1.47
C GLY A 522 38.32 -5.51 -2.06
N PRO A 523 39.44 -5.29 -2.77
CA PRO A 523 39.87 -3.96 -3.22
C PRO A 523 39.13 -3.46 -4.48
N PRO A 524 39.10 -2.14 -4.74
CA PRO A 524 38.38 -1.55 -5.86
C PRO A 524 39.10 -1.72 -7.21
N VAL A 525 38.31 -1.73 -8.30
CA VAL A 525 38.75 -1.72 -9.70
C VAL A 525 38.08 -0.51 -10.39
N PRO A 526 38.77 0.27 -11.24
CA PRO A 526 38.41 1.66 -11.48
C PRO A 526 37.28 1.90 -12.50
N SER A 527 36.89 3.18 -12.58
CA SER A 527 35.79 3.77 -13.33
C SER A 527 36.02 3.93 -14.85
N GLU A 528 35.00 4.52 -15.50
CA GLU A 528 35.00 5.18 -16.82
C GLU A 528 34.71 4.32 -18.08
N PRO A 529 34.20 4.92 -19.19
CA PRO A 529 32.88 4.50 -19.67
C PRO A 529 32.79 4.20 -21.17
N LEU A 530 31.78 3.40 -21.55
CA LEU A 530 31.43 3.18 -22.96
C LEU A 530 29.92 3.14 -23.19
N LEU A 531 29.41 4.18 -23.87
CA LEU A 531 28.11 4.10 -24.55
C LEU A 531 28.20 3.09 -25.69
N ARG A 532 27.18 2.23 -25.83
CA ARG A 532 26.65 1.86 -27.15
C ARG A 532 25.17 1.48 -27.06
N CYS A 533 24.41 1.90 -28.06
CA CYS A 533 22.99 1.62 -28.15
C CYS A 533 22.76 0.17 -28.62
N GLY A 534 21.94 -0.58 -27.90
CA GLY A 534 21.41 -1.88 -28.32
C GLY A 534 22.26 -3.10 -27.94
N THR A 535 21.91 -3.74 -26.82
CA THR A 535 22.24 -5.17 -26.60
C THR A 535 21.20 -5.84 -25.69
N LEU A 536 20.99 -7.13 -25.91
CA LEU A 536 20.05 -7.99 -25.19
C LEU A 536 20.35 -8.15 -23.68
N GLY A 537 21.58 -7.82 -23.25
CA GLY A 537 22.08 -8.08 -21.90
C GLY A 537 21.32 -7.39 -20.76
N LEU A 538 20.68 -6.24 -21.02
CA LEU A 538 19.89 -5.52 -20.00
C LEU A 538 18.57 -6.24 -19.64
N VAL A 539 18.12 -7.20 -20.45
CA VAL A 539 16.99 -8.08 -20.14
C VAL A 539 17.42 -9.26 -19.25
N LEU A 540 18.71 -9.60 -19.22
CA LEU A 540 19.27 -10.67 -18.39
C LEU A 540 19.67 -10.21 -16.98
N THR A 541 19.74 -8.89 -16.75
CA THR A 541 19.99 -8.31 -15.42
C THR A 541 18.73 -8.18 -14.56
N ASP A 542 17.53 -8.21 -15.16
CA ASP A 542 16.27 -8.27 -14.42
C ASP A 542 16.10 -9.67 -13.80
N GLN A 543 16.33 -9.76 -12.49
CA GLN A 543 16.16 -10.96 -11.67
C GLN A 543 14.92 -11.83 -12.01
N PRO A 544 13.70 -11.27 -12.18
CA PRO A 544 12.53 -12.10 -12.52
C PRO A 544 12.59 -12.72 -13.92
N VAL A 545 13.29 -12.12 -14.89
CA VAL A 545 13.38 -12.67 -16.26
C VAL A 545 14.37 -13.83 -16.31
N LEU A 546 15.51 -13.70 -15.61
CA LEU A 546 16.46 -14.81 -15.46
C LEU A 546 15.82 -15.98 -14.70
N ALA A 547 15.07 -15.71 -13.63
CA ALA A 547 14.32 -16.72 -12.89
C ALA A 547 13.25 -17.41 -13.76
N ALA A 548 12.52 -16.65 -14.59
CA ALA A 548 11.53 -17.21 -15.52
C ALA A 548 12.17 -18.08 -16.62
N LEU A 549 13.35 -17.70 -17.14
CA LEU A 549 14.12 -18.53 -18.08
C LEU A 549 14.57 -19.86 -17.44
N VAL A 550 15.13 -19.80 -16.23
CA VAL A 550 15.55 -21.00 -15.48
C VAL A 550 14.35 -21.89 -15.14
N GLY A 551 13.23 -21.29 -14.73
CA GLY A 551 11.97 -22.01 -14.46
C GLY A 551 11.41 -22.69 -15.70
N LEU A 552 11.43 -22.04 -16.87
CA LEU A 552 10.95 -22.59 -18.14
C LEU A 552 11.80 -23.78 -18.62
N VAL A 553 13.13 -23.71 -18.44
CA VAL A 553 14.04 -24.84 -18.74
C VAL A 553 13.81 -25.99 -17.75
N GLY A 554 13.73 -25.71 -16.46
CA GLY A 554 13.51 -26.73 -15.42
C GLY A 554 12.16 -27.45 -15.57
N SER A 555 11.07 -26.70 -15.77
CA SER A 555 9.74 -27.27 -15.93
C SER A 555 9.57 -28.00 -17.27
N GLY A 556 10.11 -27.48 -18.37
CA GLY A 556 10.15 -28.19 -19.65
C GLY A 556 10.92 -29.52 -19.56
N TYR A 557 12.03 -29.56 -18.83
CA TYR A 557 12.80 -30.79 -18.59
C TYR A 557 12.01 -31.81 -17.76
N CYS A 558 11.42 -31.39 -16.63
CA CYS A 558 10.57 -32.25 -15.82
C CYS A 558 9.37 -32.81 -16.60
N PHE A 559 8.71 -31.99 -17.42
CA PHE A 559 7.57 -32.41 -18.24
C PHE A 559 7.97 -33.53 -19.22
N ILE A 560 9.11 -33.36 -19.93
CA ILE A 560 9.61 -34.37 -20.87
C ILE A 560 10.01 -35.66 -20.15
N LEU A 561 10.74 -35.59 -19.03
CA LEU A 561 11.14 -36.78 -18.27
C LEU A 561 9.93 -37.52 -17.68
N SER A 562 8.97 -36.82 -17.08
CA SER A 562 7.78 -37.47 -16.52
C SER A 562 6.95 -38.14 -17.61
N GLY A 563 6.80 -37.51 -18.78
CA GLY A 563 6.16 -38.12 -19.95
C GLY A 563 6.90 -39.37 -20.45
N MET A 564 8.21 -39.31 -20.65
CA MET A 564 8.99 -40.47 -21.13
C MET A 564 9.02 -41.63 -20.11
N THR A 565 9.07 -41.32 -18.81
CA THR A 565 9.04 -42.34 -17.75
C THR A 565 7.66 -43.00 -17.64
N LEU A 566 6.57 -42.25 -17.86
CA LEU A 566 5.21 -42.79 -17.96
C LEU A 566 5.00 -43.66 -19.22
N LEU A 567 5.74 -43.42 -20.30
CA LEU A 567 5.65 -44.24 -21.52
C LEU A 567 6.46 -45.55 -21.42
N GLN A 568 7.54 -45.58 -20.63
CA GLN A 568 8.33 -46.80 -20.39
C GLN A 568 7.75 -47.67 -19.26
N GLY A 569 7.16 -47.05 -18.23
CA GLY A 569 6.70 -47.74 -17.03
C GLY A 569 7.79 -48.04 -16.00
N PRO A 570 7.41 -48.55 -14.80
CA PRO A 570 8.36 -48.94 -13.76
C PRO A 570 9.21 -50.16 -14.16
N GLN A 571 10.40 -50.25 -13.56
CA GLN A 571 11.06 -51.55 -13.43
C GLN A 571 10.39 -52.32 -12.29
N CYS A 572 10.09 -53.60 -12.50
CA CYS A 572 9.48 -54.45 -11.48
C CYS A 572 9.86 -55.93 -11.68
N ASN A 573 9.60 -56.75 -10.66
CA ASN A 573 9.84 -58.19 -10.70
C ASN A 573 8.60 -58.92 -11.26
N THR A 574 8.74 -59.61 -12.40
CA THR A 574 7.68 -60.40 -13.03
C THR A 574 7.91 -61.91 -12.83
N LEU A 575 6.84 -62.69 -12.89
CA LEU A 575 6.87 -64.16 -12.72
C LEU A 575 7.72 -64.91 -13.77
N THR A 576 7.95 -64.30 -14.93
CA THR A 576 8.47 -64.95 -16.14
C THR A 576 9.87 -64.52 -16.52
N MET A 577 10.27 -63.28 -16.20
CA MET A 577 11.55 -62.69 -16.63
C MET A 577 12.37 -62.07 -15.47
N GLY A 578 11.84 -62.04 -14.25
CA GLY A 578 12.49 -61.40 -13.12
C GLY A 578 12.40 -59.87 -13.20
N TRP A 579 13.48 -59.16 -12.84
CA TRP A 579 13.50 -57.70 -12.81
C TRP A 579 13.65 -57.09 -14.21
N THR A 580 12.53 -56.62 -14.77
CA THR A 580 12.43 -56.08 -16.14
C THR A 580 11.50 -54.85 -16.20
N TYR A 581 11.32 -54.29 -17.40
CA TYR A 581 10.36 -53.23 -17.72
C TYR A 581 9.25 -53.83 -18.60
N PRO A 582 8.22 -54.49 -18.03
CA PRO A 582 7.25 -55.24 -18.85
C PRO A 582 6.53 -54.35 -19.88
N PHE A 583 6.24 -53.11 -19.52
CA PHE A 583 5.46 -52.18 -20.34
C PHE A 583 6.29 -51.38 -21.36
N SER A 584 7.61 -51.57 -21.46
CA SER A 584 8.48 -50.64 -22.22
C SER A 584 8.26 -50.65 -23.73
N ASP A 585 7.85 -51.79 -24.30
CA ASP A 585 7.53 -51.90 -25.74
C ASP A 585 6.08 -51.47 -26.07
N GLU A 586 5.24 -51.20 -25.07
CA GLU A 586 3.83 -50.86 -25.29
C GLU A 586 3.59 -49.40 -25.67
N GLY A 587 4.55 -48.51 -25.37
CA GLY A 587 4.38 -47.07 -25.52
C GLY A 587 3.28 -46.49 -24.60
N GLY A 588 3.20 -46.98 -23.36
CA GLY A 588 2.26 -46.49 -22.35
C GLY A 588 0.83 -47.03 -22.41
N ARG A 589 0.53 -48.12 -23.16
CA ARG A 589 -0.82 -48.70 -23.19
C ARG A 589 -1.28 -49.21 -21.83
N TYR A 590 -0.38 -49.76 -21.01
CA TYR A 590 -0.64 -50.13 -19.62
C TYR A 590 -1.35 -49.03 -18.80
N LEU A 591 -1.17 -47.74 -19.13
CA LEU A 591 -1.86 -46.62 -18.46
C LEU A 591 -3.40 -46.62 -18.67
N LEU A 592 -3.87 -47.26 -19.74
CA LEU A 592 -5.30 -47.38 -20.10
C LEU A 592 -5.90 -48.73 -19.69
N GLU A 593 -5.05 -49.70 -19.31
CA GLU A 593 -5.44 -51.10 -19.03
C GLU A 593 -4.95 -51.52 -17.62
N PRO A 594 -5.57 -51.05 -16.52
CA PRO A 594 -5.06 -51.28 -15.16
C PRO A 594 -4.96 -52.76 -14.73
N GLU A 595 -5.63 -53.67 -15.43
CA GLU A 595 -5.51 -55.12 -15.20
C GLU A 595 -4.08 -55.62 -15.48
N SER A 596 -3.36 -54.99 -16.43
CA SER A 596 -1.94 -55.27 -16.74
C SER A 596 -1.00 -55.00 -15.57
N TRP A 597 -1.37 -54.13 -14.63
CA TRP A 597 -0.51 -53.74 -13.50
C TRP A 597 -0.23 -54.92 -12.55
N SER A 598 -1.04 -55.98 -12.64
CA SER A 598 -0.87 -57.24 -11.90
C SER A 598 0.36 -58.07 -12.32
N GLU A 599 1.02 -57.74 -13.45
CA GLU A 599 2.28 -58.39 -13.85
C GLU A 599 3.46 -58.00 -12.92
N CYS A 600 3.42 -56.81 -12.32
CA CYS A 600 4.44 -56.34 -11.38
C CYS A 600 4.17 -56.84 -9.96
N LEU A 601 4.86 -57.92 -9.55
CA LEU A 601 4.69 -58.48 -8.20
C LEU A 601 5.48 -57.74 -7.11
N GLN A 602 6.65 -57.19 -7.43
CA GLN A 602 7.47 -56.42 -6.48
C GLN A 602 8.16 -55.22 -7.17
N PRO A 603 8.21 -54.04 -6.53
CA PRO A 603 7.55 -53.67 -5.27
C PRO A 603 6.01 -53.69 -5.38
N GLU A 604 5.31 -53.97 -4.28
CA GLU A 604 3.84 -53.94 -4.29
C GLU A 604 3.32 -52.55 -4.67
N ARG A 605 2.32 -52.49 -5.56
CA ARG A 605 1.69 -51.25 -6.06
C ARG A 605 2.66 -50.24 -6.71
N ILE A 606 3.85 -50.68 -7.16
CA ILE A 606 4.85 -49.81 -7.81
C ILE A 606 4.30 -49.07 -9.04
N VAL A 607 3.39 -49.69 -9.80
CA VAL A 607 2.76 -49.09 -10.97
C VAL A 607 1.87 -47.91 -10.55
N GLU A 608 1.00 -48.11 -9.55
CA GLU A 608 0.15 -47.04 -8.98
C GLU A 608 0.99 -45.88 -8.43
N TRP A 609 2.07 -46.18 -7.69
CA TRP A 609 2.97 -45.19 -7.11
C TRP A 609 3.62 -44.32 -8.19
N ASN A 610 4.27 -44.94 -9.17
CA ASN A 610 4.94 -44.21 -10.24
C ASN A 610 3.95 -43.45 -11.13
N VAL A 611 2.81 -44.05 -11.51
CA VAL A 611 1.80 -43.36 -12.34
C VAL A 611 1.23 -42.15 -11.59
N THR A 612 0.90 -42.28 -10.31
CA THR A 612 0.39 -41.15 -9.51
C THR A 612 1.43 -40.03 -9.41
N LEU A 613 2.67 -40.36 -9.04
CA LEU A 613 3.70 -39.38 -8.76
C LEU A 613 4.21 -38.67 -10.03
N LEU A 614 4.34 -39.41 -11.14
CA LEU A 614 4.74 -38.83 -12.44
C LEU A 614 3.62 -37.99 -13.06
N CYS A 615 2.34 -38.36 -12.91
CA CYS A 615 1.22 -37.52 -13.36
C CYS A 615 1.11 -36.22 -12.56
N VAL A 616 1.36 -36.25 -11.24
CA VAL A 616 1.45 -35.03 -10.43
C VAL A 616 2.61 -34.15 -10.87
N LEU A 617 3.80 -34.72 -11.11
CA LEU A 617 4.95 -33.98 -11.65
C LEU A 617 4.68 -33.37 -13.03
N LEU A 618 4.05 -34.13 -13.94
CA LEU A 618 3.67 -33.65 -15.27
C LEU A 618 2.72 -32.45 -15.20
N GLY A 619 1.73 -32.49 -14.31
CA GLY A 619 0.78 -31.40 -14.09
C GLY A 619 1.41 -30.16 -13.45
N LEU A 620 2.25 -30.33 -12.42
CA LEU A 620 2.98 -29.22 -11.78
C LEU A 620 3.97 -28.57 -12.75
N ALA A 621 4.70 -29.38 -13.53
CA ALA A 621 5.63 -28.91 -14.55
C ALA A 621 4.92 -28.14 -15.67
N ALA A 622 3.78 -28.63 -16.16
CA ALA A 622 2.97 -27.91 -17.15
C ALA A 622 2.50 -26.55 -16.63
N LEU A 623 2.07 -26.47 -15.36
CA LEU A 623 1.64 -25.23 -14.73
C LEU A 623 2.81 -24.25 -14.51
N GLU A 624 3.96 -24.72 -14.02
CA GLU A 624 5.16 -23.89 -13.86
C GLU A 624 5.67 -23.38 -15.24
N PHE A 625 5.66 -24.23 -16.27
CA PHE A 625 6.01 -23.83 -17.64
C PHE A 625 5.11 -22.71 -18.18
N LEU A 626 3.79 -22.83 -18.01
CA LEU A 626 2.84 -21.81 -18.44
C LEU A 626 3.02 -20.49 -17.67
N ILE A 627 3.27 -20.55 -16.35
CA ILE A 627 3.52 -19.35 -15.54
C ILE A 627 4.84 -18.68 -15.95
N CYS A 628 5.92 -19.44 -16.14
CA CYS A 628 7.20 -18.92 -16.61
C CYS A 628 7.11 -18.34 -18.03
N LEU A 629 6.35 -18.96 -18.94
CA LEU A 629 6.11 -18.44 -20.29
C LEU A 629 5.28 -17.16 -20.28
N LEU A 630 4.29 -17.04 -19.38
CA LEU A 630 3.53 -15.79 -19.16
C LEU A 630 4.43 -14.68 -18.58
N GLN A 631 5.28 -14.99 -17.60
CA GLN A 631 6.24 -14.03 -17.06
C GLN A 631 7.29 -13.59 -18.11
N LEU A 632 7.82 -14.53 -18.90
CA LEU A 632 8.76 -14.25 -19.98
C LEU A 632 8.12 -13.38 -21.07
N SER A 633 6.90 -13.71 -21.50
CA SER A 633 6.19 -12.94 -22.53
C SER A 633 5.77 -11.56 -22.03
N MET A 634 5.35 -11.40 -20.76
CA MET A 634 5.15 -10.08 -20.15
C MET A 634 6.46 -9.29 -20.04
N GLY A 635 7.58 -9.94 -19.70
CA GLY A 635 8.91 -9.33 -19.69
C GLY A 635 9.34 -8.84 -21.08
N LEU A 636 9.18 -9.69 -22.10
CA LEU A 636 9.46 -9.36 -23.51
C LEU A 636 8.53 -8.26 -24.05
N VAL A 637 7.24 -8.31 -23.76
CA VAL A 637 6.29 -7.23 -24.13
C VAL A 637 6.69 -5.92 -23.44
N ASN A 638 7.05 -5.94 -22.16
CA ASN A 638 7.55 -4.73 -21.48
C ASN A 638 8.86 -4.22 -22.10
N ALA A 639 9.80 -5.11 -22.48
CA ALA A 639 11.08 -4.74 -23.09
C ALA A 639 10.94 -4.22 -24.54
N VAL A 640 10.00 -4.76 -25.32
CA VAL A 640 9.77 -4.41 -26.74
C VAL A 640 8.80 -3.23 -26.89
N CYS A 641 7.80 -3.09 -26.01
CA CYS A 641 6.83 -2.01 -26.09
C CYS A 641 7.27 -0.72 -25.37
N ARG A 642 8.08 -0.78 -24.30
CA ARG A 642 8.64 0.43 -23.64
C ARG A 642 9.35 1.38 -24.63
N PRO A 643 10.24 0.92 -25.52
CA PRO A 643 10.88 1.80 -26.52
C PRO A 643 9.90 2.36 -27.56
N CYS A 644 8.84 1.62 -27.89
CA CYS A 644 7.90 1.97 -28.97
C CYS A 644 6.86 3.01 -28.54
N CYS A 645 6.45 3.03 -27.27
CA CYS A 645 5.48 4.01 -26.76
C CYS A 645 6.05 5.42 -26.52
N TYR A 646 7.38 5.62 -26.62
CA TYR A 646 8.06 6.88 -26.28
C TYR A 646 8.64 7.66 -27.49
N LYS A 647 8.07 7.46 -28.69
CA LYS A 647 8.39 8.27 -29.88
C LYS A 647 7.17 8.89 -30.57
N GLN A 648 6.43 9.72 -29.83
CA GLN A 648 5.75 10.87 -30.44
C GLN A 648 6.44 12.16 -29.98
N GLN A 649 7.29 12.71 -30.85
CA GLN A 649 7.82 14.07 -30.69
C GLN A 649 6.70 15.06 -31.05
N TYR A 650 5.95 15.52 -30.05
CA TYR A 650 5.03 16.64 -30.24
C TYR A 650 5.82 17.95 -30.26
N SER A 651 6.35 18.30 -31.44
CA SER A 651 6.92 19.62 -31.70
C SER A 651 5.80 20.66 -31.81
N LEU A 652 5.42 21.25 -30.67
CA LEU A 652 4.60 22.47 -30.64
C LEU A 652 5.45 23.68 -31.04
N ASN A 653 5.84 23.72 -32.32
CA ASN A 653 6.20 24.98 -32.96
C ASN A 653 4.90 25.78 -33.13
N VAL A 654 4.77 26.86 -32.37
CA VAL A 654 3.73 27.89 -32.56
C VAL A 654 4.45 29.19 -32.90
N ALA A 655 3.96 29.86 -33.94
CA ALA A 655 4.41 31.18 -34.40
C ALA A 655 3.35 32.24 -34.06
#